data_AF-M3D2B0-F1
#
_entry.id   AF-M3D2B0-F1
#
_cell.length_a   1.000
_cell.length_b   1.000
_cell.length_c   1.000
_cell.angle_alpha   90.00
_cell.angle_beta   90.00
_cell.angle_gamma   90.00
#
_symmetry.space_group_name_H-M   'P 1'
#
loop_
_entity.id
_entity.type
_entity.pdbx_description
1 polymer ?
#
loop_
_entity_poly.entity_id
_entity_poly.type
_entity_poly.pdbx_seq_one_letter_code
_entity_poly.pdbx_strand_id
1 'polypeptide(L)'
;MHIHSLLQLLWLTCLTIATSRFEHQVEGLPQPNQRLHLPLKKRQTNNGGGGGSYPVTGVQNAGTPPRLEIRELQKNADMFNIFLLGLARFHATPQKDPLSYYSTSSIHGRPFGIFDNVGPSPGTDQNGYCTHVSNLFLPWHRPYLALFEQLLFEHMVDCANEFPAGDDRDRYSQAASLVRLPYWDWAVKPESGSVLPDIVQQPRVQVSTPNGTQTIENPLFSYKFEDGSMEELSFDPFRSWDETKRYPTNQVASATSQNNLIGPLVEKQQENLANRVYNLLTFYSNFTQFSNEAWYGDQENIDSIEALHDLIHGITGKSGHMSFLDFAAFDPIFWLHHVNLDRFFAMWIVLYPDSSYVEPMAAASATFTIPKGSIQDADSPLEPFSRDTHGTKWTSTTVRDTTTFGYTYPETQTNNRADTISQINKLYGAGFQKSGGLGSTIHRRGDTNNTNEEKNVYAANPATTTTTTSADNDDANAEAHGFEIQGRQRRYSADLISNKHALVDGSYAIYLFVGDFDKENPRGWALEGNLAGTHVAFSRMGNNETNGSGSGSGSGNGDGHSAVVTGGRIPLTNILREKVRRGELESLEEESVERYLRGNLHWRAAKFDDTPIPLEDISDLSIIVSMAEVTPTSHENELPTRENFKKLARITQGRKGGC
;
A
#
# COMPACT_ATOMS: atom_id res chain seq x y z
N MET A 1 48.43 -21.40 15.46
CA MET A 1 47.67 -22.57 15.96
C MET A 1 46.93 -22.14 17.21
N HIS A 2 45.66 -22.53 17.34
CA HIS A 2 44.64 -22.01 18.27
C HIS A 2 44.04 -20.66 17.88
N ILE A 3 42.86 -20.72 17.26
CA ILE A 3 41.75 -19.73 17.18
C ILE A 3 40.72 -20.19 16.10
N HIS A 4 41.10 -21.09 15.19
CA HIS A 4 40.16 -21.66 14.20
C HIS A 4 39.32 -22.85 14.70
N SER A 5 39.54 -23.35 15.92
CA SER A 5 38.82 -24.55 16.44
C SER A 5 37.60 -24.24 17.33
N LEU A 6 37.37 -22.97 17.73
CA LEU A 6 36.25 -22.61 18.61
C LEU A 6 35.00 -22.14 17.87
N LEU A 7 35.14 -21.66 16.63
CA LEU A 7 33.99 -21.24 15.80
C LEU A 7 33.29 -22.41 15.08
N GLN A 8 34.00 -23.52 14.80
CA GLN A 8 33.37 -24.72 14.22
C GLN A 8 32.64 -25.57 15.27
N LEU A 9 32.97 -25.46 16.56
CA LEU A 9 32.32 -26.24 17.62
C LEU A 9 31.00 -25.62 18.10
N LEU A 10 30.84 -24.29 18.01
CA LEU A 10 29.57 -23.61 18.30
C LEU A 10 28.51 -23.76 17.20
N TRP A 11 28.93 -23.98 15.95
CA TRP A 11 27.98 -24.25 14.85
C TRP A 11 27.45 -25.70 14.87
N LEU A 12 28.26 -26.69 15.30
CA LEU A 12 27.79 -28.08 15.43
C LEU A 12 26.95 -28.35 16.70
N THR A 13 27.12 -27.58 17.77
CA THR A 13 26.29 -27.72 18.99
C THR A 13 24.93 -27.03 18.87
N CYS A 14 24.80 -25.96 18.09
CA CYS A 14 23.49 -25.41 17.74
C CYS A 14 22.70 -26.30 16.76
N LEU A 15 23.38 -27.05 15.88
CA LEU A 15 22.70 -28.02 15.02
C LEU A 15 22.26 -29.28 15.78
N THR A 16 23.04 -29.80 16.73
CA THR A 16 22.70 -31.05 17.45
C THR A 16 21.70 -30.87 18.60
N ILE A 17 21.59 -29.67 19.16
CA ILE A 17 20.53 -29.34 20.13
C ILE A 17 19.22 -28.94 19.42
N ALA A 18 19.28 -28.54 18.14
CA ALA A 18 18.10 -28.34 17.30
C ALA A 18 17.58 -29.65 16.66
N THR A 19 18.44 -30.63 16.35
CA THR A 19 18.00 -31.89 15.70
C THR A 19 17.45 -32.95 16.67
N SER A 20 17.55 -32.77 17.99
CA SER A 20 17.04 -33.75 18.97
C SER A 20 15.69 -33.38 19.63
N ARG A 21 15.03 -32.30 19.16
CA ARG A 21 13.67 -31.93 19.57
C ARG A 21 12.68 -31.69 18.42
N PHE A 22 13.06 -32.02 17.18
CA PHE A 22 12.21 -31.89 16.00
C PHE A 22 11.75 -33.22 15.39
N GLU A 23 11.96 -34.35 16.08
CA GLU A 23 11.46 -35.66 15.63
C GLU A 23 10.00 -35.98 16.01
N HIS A 24 9.22 -35.01 16.52
CA HIS A 24 7.80 -35.25 16.84
C HIS A 24 6.93 -33.99 16.68
N GLN A 25 6.91 -33.35 15.51
CA GLN A 25 5.84 -32.37 15.17
C GLN A 25 5.38 -32.36 13.70
N VAL A 26 5.76 -33.34 12.87
CA VAL A 26 5.08 -33.54 11.56
C VAL A 26 3.69 -34.16 11.77
N GLU A 27 3.46 -34.85 12.90
CA GLU A 27 2.16 -35.44 13.27
C GLU A 27 1.15 -34.43 13.87
N GLY A 28 1.57 -33.20 14.14
CA GLY A 28 0.72 -32.15 14.73
C GLY A 28 0.00 -31.26 13.72
N LEU A 29 0.34 -31.37 12.43
CA LEU A 29 -0.50 -30.82 11.36
C LEU A 29 -1.74 -31.71 11.26
N PRO A 30 -2.96 -31.13 11.12
CA PRO A 30 -4.20 -31.88 11.20
C PRO A 30 -4.17 -33.08 10.23
N GLN A 31 -4.11 -34.29 10.81
CA GLN A 31 -4.26 -35.54 10.08
C GLN A 31 -5.62 -35.54 9.35
N PRO A 32 -5.80 -36.26 8.23
CA PRO A 32 -7.04 -36.27 7.43
C PRO A 32 -8.33 -36.55 8.21
N ASN A 33 -8.20 -37.13 9.41
CA ASN A 33 -9.28 -37.53 10.30
C ASN A 33 -9.43 -36.60 11.53
N GLN A 34 -8.44 -35.75 11.83
CA GLN A 34 -8.61 -34.54 12.64
C GLN A 34 -8.83 -33.36 11.69
N ARG A 35 -9.90 -33.47 10.92
CA ARG A 35 -10.46 -32.31 10.23
C ARG A 35 -10.71 -31.25 11.31
N LEU A 36 -10.31 -30.01 11.03
CA LEU A 36 -11.25 -28.91 11.15
C LEU A 36 -12.49 -29.34 10.36
N HIS A 37 -13.32 -30.17 10.98
CA HIS A 37 -14.63 -30.58 10.53
C HIS A 37 -15.53 -29.37 10.78
N LEU A 38 -15.24 -28.25 10.15
CA LEU A 38 -16.33 -27.50 9.54
C LEU A 38 -16.58 -28.23 8.23
N PRO A 39 -17.55 -29.16 8.17
CA PRO A 39 -17.90 -29.74 6.89
C PRO A 39 -18.19 -28.59 5.93
N LEU A 40 -17.39 -28.49 4.86
CA LEU A 40 -17.67 -27.74 3.63
C LEU A 40 -19.01 -28.14 2.95
N LYS A 41 -19.87 -28.89 3.66
CA LYS A 41 -21.23 -29.34 3.31
C LYS A 41 -22.18 -29.21 4.51
N LYS A 42 -22.30 -28.02 5.07
CA LYS A 42 -23.56 -27.47 5.62
C LYS A 42 -23.45 -25.93 5.64
N ARG A 43 -23.06 -25.40 4.48
CA ARG A 43 -23.13 -23.96 4.16
C ARG A 43 -24.57 -23.52 4.28
N GLN A 44 -24.78 -22.36 4.89
CA GLN A 44 -25.81 -21.32 4.71
C GLN A 44 -26.93 -21.56 3.67
N THR A 45 -27.50 -22.76 3.63
CA THR A 45 -28.76 -23.09 2.98
C THR A 45 -29.69 -23.43 4.13
N ASN A 46 -30.23 -22.41 4.77
CA ASN A 46 -31.59 -22.43 5.30
C ASN A 46 -31.93 -21.03 5.80
N ASN A 47 -32.83 -20.39 5.06
CA ASN A 47 -33.84 -19.53 5.64
C ASN A 47 -34.44 -20.25 6.88
N GLY A 48 -34.12 -19.76 8.06
CA GLY A 48 -34.77 -20.15 9.32
C GLY A 48 -33.96 -21.10 10.22
N GLY A 49 -33.52 -20.59 11.37
CA GLY A 49 -33.36 -21.40 12.59
C GLY A 49 -31.95 -21.87 12.97
N GLY A 50 -31.04 -20.92 13.29
CA GLY A 50 -29.84 -21.11 14.13
C GLY A 50 -28.58 -21.68 13.46
N GLY A 51 -27.42 -21.01 13.56
CA GLY A 51 -26.15 -21.65 13.19
C GLY A 51 -24.87 -20.82 13.05
N GLY A 52 -24.53 -19.94 14.01
CA GLY A 52 -23.18 -19.39 14.25
C GLY A 52 -22.53 -18.45 13.21
N SER A 53 -21.68 -17.54 13.68
CA SER A 53 -20.81 -16.69 12.84
C SER A 53 -19.56 -17.44 12.37
N TYR A 54 -18.95 -17.00 11.26
CA TYR A 54 -17.65 -17.47 10.78
C TYR A 54 -16.51 -16.75 11.54
N PRO A 55 -15.73 -17.46 12.39
CA PRO A 55 -14.66 -16.83 13.14
C PRO A 55 -13.47 -16.46 12.25
N VAL A 56 -13.10 -15.19 12.28
CA VAL A 56 -11.84 -14.68 11.73
C VAL A 56 -10.79 -14.81 12.82
N THR A 57 -9.98 -15.86 12.74
CA THR A 57 -8.92 -16.14 13.73
C THR A 57 -7.53 -15.86 13.18
N GLY A 58 -7.38 -15.67 11.87
CA GLY A 58 -6.07 -15.72 11.23
C GLY A 58 -5.49 -17.14 11.26
N VAL A 59 -4.20 -17.28 10.97
CA VAL A 59 -3.54 -18.60 10.93
C VAL A 59 -3.11 -18.99 12.33
N GLN A 60 -3.85 -19.92 12.94
CA GLN A 60 -3.57 -20.44 14.27
C GLN A 60 -2.79 -21.77 14.21
N ASN A 61 -2.06 -22.09 15.29
CA ASN A 61 -1.30 -23.34 15.44
C ASN A 61 -0.14 -23.55 14.44
N ALA A 62 0.30 -22.51 13.74
CA ALA A 62 1.44 -22.54 12.81
C ALA A 62 2.53 -21.51 13.18
N GLY A 63 2.64 -21.18 14.48
CA GLY A 63 3.51 -20.12 14.98
C GLY A 63 3.11 -18.72 14.50
N THR A 64 4.02 -17.75 14.67
CA THR A 64 3.86 -16.34 14.26
C THR A 64 4.94 -15.88 13.26
N PRO A 65 5.18 -16.63 12.17
CA PRO A 65 6.16 -16.23 11.15
C PRO A 65 5.84 -14.84 10.60
N PRO A 66 6.87 -14.10 10.15
CA PRO A 66 6.67 -12.78 9.60
C PRO A 66 5.97 -12.87 8.23
N ARG A 67 5.04 -11.95 7.94
CA ARG A 67 4.67 -11.62 6.56
C ARG A 67 5.91 -11.06 5.86
N LEU A 68 6.29 -11.65 4.73
CA LEU A 68 7.51 -11.28 4.00
C LEU A 68 7.19 -10.34 2.85
N GLU A 69 8.17 -9.52 2.45
CA GLU A 69 8.10 -8.83 1.17
C GLU A 69 8.03 -9.88 0.05
N ILE A 70 7.23 -9.65 -0.99
CA ILE A 70 6.93 -10.67 -2.00
C ILE A 70 8.20 -11.25 -2.68
N ARG A 71 9.21 -10.42 -2.94
CA ARG A 71 10.49 -10.87 -3.52
C ARG A 71 11.33 -11.65 -2.51
N GLU A 72 11.24 -11.35 -1.23
CA GLU A 72 11.85 -12.16 -0.18
C GLU A 72 11.16 -13.53 -0.05
N LEU A 73 9.82 -13.58 -0.13
CA LEU A 73 9.08 -14.84 -0.20
C LEU A 73 9.51 -15.68 -1.42
N GLN A 74 9.68 -15.04 -2.58
CA GLN A 74 10.13 -15.69 -3.82
C GLN A 74 11.50 -16.37 -3.74
N LYS A 75 12.37 -15.97 -2.79
CA LYS A 75 13.69 -16.61 -2.61
C LYS A 75 13.57 -18.03 -2.06
N ASN A 76 12.47 -18.38 -1.39
CA ASN A 76 12.18 -19.74 -1.00
C ASN A 76 11.20 -20.39 -2.01
N ALA A 77 11.73 -21.24 -2.87
CA ALA A 77 10.97 -21.86 -3.95
C ALA A 77 9.76 -22.67 -3.47
N ASP A 78 9.86 -23.35 -2.32
CA ASP A 78 8.78 -24.19 -1.82
C ASP A 78 7.65 -23.35 -1.19
N MET A 79 8.00 -22.33 -0.41
CA MET A 79 7.04 -21.36 0.13
C MET A 79 6.34 -20.59 -0.99
N PHE A 80 7.09 -20.15 -1.98
CA PHE A 80 6.51 -19.41 -3.10
C PHE A 80 5.65 -20.29 -4.01
N ASN A 81 6.05 -21.55 -4.24
CA ASN A 81 5.26 -22.51 -4.99
C ASN A 81 3.91 -22.79 -4.30
N ILE A 82 3.91 -23.11 -3.01
CA ILE A 82 2.68 -23.44 -2.30
C ILE A 82 1.76 -22.21 -2.17
N PHE A 83 2.32 -21.01 -2.02
CA PHE A 83 1.57 -19.76 -2.07
C PHE A 83 0.83 -19.57 -3.40
N LEU A 84 1.51 -19.75 -4.54
CA LEU A 84 0.89 -19.64 -5.86
C LEU A 84 -0.17 -20.71 -6.09
N LEU A 85 0.08 -21.96 -5.69
CA LEU A 85 -0.91 -23.04 -5.78
C LEU A 85 -2.14 -22.75 -4.93
N GLY A 86 -1.94 -22.32 -3.67
CA GLY A 86 -3.03 -21.96 -2.76
C GLY A 86 -3.87 -20.82 -3.30
N LEU A 87 -3.25 -19.76 -3.82
CA LEU A 87 -3.98 -18.62 -4.39
C LEU A 87 -4.72 -18.99 -5.68
N ALA A 88 -4.10 -19.79 -6.56
CA ALA A 88 -4.77 -20.31 -7.75
C ALA A 88 -5.99 -21.18 -7.39
N ARG A 89 -5.87 -22.04 -6.36
CA ARG A 89 -6.99 -22.83 -5.84
C ARG A 89 -8.07 -21.93 -5.24
N PHE A 90 -7.70 -20.88 -4.52
CA PHE A 90 -8.66 -19.94 -3.92
C PHE A 90 -9.43 -19.16 -4.98
N HIS A 91 -8.77 -18.73 -6.06
CA HIS A 91 -9.43 -18.12 -7.22
C HIS A 91 -10.44 -19.06 -7.90
N ALA A 92 -10.16 -20.37 -7.91
CA ALA A 92 -11.03 -21.38 -8.49
C ALA A 92 -12.22 -21.79 -7.61
N THR A 93 -12.32 -21.26 -6.38
CA THR A 93 -13.46 -21.50 -5.50
C THR A 93 -14.72 -20.86 -6.11
N PRO A 94 -15.85 -21.60 -6.25
CA PRO A 94 -17.04 -21.07 -6.90
C PRO A 94 -17.54 -19.76 -6.30
N GLN A 95 -17.85 -18.74 -7.09
CA GLN A 95 -18.12 -17.39 -6.56
C GLN A 95 -19.33 -17.27 -5.63
N LYS A 96 -20.31 -18.18 -5.76
CA LYS A 96 -21.48 -18.28 -4.87
C LYS A 96 -21.15 -18.79 -3.47
N ASP A 97 -19.93 -19.28 -3.26
CA ASP A 97 -19.43 -19.67 -1.96
C ASP A 97 -19.15 -18.42 -1.12
N PRO A 98 -19.76 -18.26 0.06
CA PRO A 98 -19.57 -17.08 0.91
C PRO A 98 -18.11 -16.85 1.33
N LEU A 99 -17.25 -17.88 1.23
CA LEU A 99 -15.83 -17.80 1.53
C LEU A 99 -14.95 -17.91 0.28
N SER A 100 -15.50 -17.69 -0.93
CA SER A 100 -14.71 -17.59 -2.16
C SER A 100 -13.88 -16.30 -2.20
N TYR A 101 -12.87 -16.26 -3.07
CA TYR A 101 -12.12 -15.04 -3.34
C TYR A 101 -13.05 -13.89 -3.72
N TYR A 102 -14.05 -14.14 -4.57
CA TYR A 102 -15.05 -13.14 -4.97
C TYR A 102 -15.85 -12.61 -3.78
N SER A 103 -16.43 -13.50 -2.96
CA SER A 103 -17.23 -13.08 -1.79
C SER A 103 -16.38 -12.38 -0.73
N THR A 104 -15.14 -12.82 -0.49
CA THR A 104 -14.21 -12.12 0.41
C THR A 104 -13.83 -10.74 -0.14
N SER A 105 -13.55 -10.61 -1.44
CA SER A 105 -13.25 -9.33 -2.09
C SER A 105 -14.46 -8.38 -2.04
N SER A 106 -15.66 -8.92 -2.16
CA SER A 106 -16.92 -8.17 -2.13
C SER A 106 -17.23 -7.51 -0.79
N ILE A 107 -16.61 -7.94 0.31
CA ILE A 107 -16.76 -7.27 1.63
C ILE A 107 -16.31 -5.81 1.56
N HIS A 108 -15.27 -5.53 0.79
CA HIS A 108 -14.73 -4.18 0.65
C HIS A 108 -15.72 -3.22 -0.02
N GLY A 109 -16.44 -3.69 -1.04
CA GLY A 109 -17.20 -2.84 -1.95
C GLY A 109 -18.39 -3.57 -2.58
N ARG A 110 -18.47 -3.52 -3.91
CA ARG A 110 -19.56 -4.15 -4.65
C ARG A 110 -19.48 -5.67 -4.61
N PRO A 111 -20.63 -6.37 -4.66
CA PRO A 111 -21.99 -5.86 -4.93
C PRO A 111 -22.80 -5.43 -3.68
N PHE A 112 -22.15 -5.01 -2.58
CA PHE A 112 -22.82 -4.59 -1.34
C PHE A 112 -23.70 -5.69 -0.72
N GLY A 113 -23.21 -6.93 -0.79
CA GLY A 113 -23.87 -8.09 -0.22
C GLY A 113 -23.64 -8.24 1.29
N ILE A 114 -24.46 -9.06 1.93
CA ILE A 114 -24.31 -9.39 3.35
C ILE A 114 -23.21 -10.43 3.52
N PHE A 115 -22.26 -10.16 4.42
CA PHE A 115 -21.30 -11.14 4.93
C PHE A 115 -21.59 -11.46 6.40
N ASP A 116 -21.41 -12.73 6.78
CA ASP A 116 -21.58 -13.23 8.15
C ASP A 116 -22.89 -12.81 8.86
N ASN A 117 -23.99 -12.74 8.10
CA ASN A 117 -25.33 -12.31 8.56
C ASN A 117 -25.38 -10.86 9.09
N VAL A 118 -24.40 -10.01 8.76
CA VAL A 118 -24.38 -8.61 9.18
C VAL A 118 -25.08 -7.76 8.13
N GLY A 119 -26.32 -7.34 8.40
CA GLY A 119 -27.08 -6.47 7.49
C GLY A 119 -26.62 -5.00 7.50
N PRO A 120 -27.08 -4.18 6.55
CA PRO A 120 -26.73 -2.77 6.52
C PRO A 120 -27.45 -1.99 7.63
N SER A 121 -26.85 -0.88 8.03
CA SER A 121 -27.55 0.14 8.79
C SER A 121 -28.66 0.81 7.94
N PRO A 122 -29.67 1.44 8.55
CA PRO A 122 -30.73 2.10 7.78
C PRO A 122 -30.17 3.14 6.81
N GLY A 123 -30.43 2.96 5.51
CA GLY A 123 -30.03 3.88 4.45
C GLY A 123 -28.57 3.78 4.00
N THR A 124 -27.85 2.71 4.39
CA THR A 124 -26.44 2.52 4.03
C THR A 124 -26.19 1.34 3.09
N ASP A 125 -27.23 0.74 2.54
CA ASP A 125 -27.22 -0.45 1.67
C ASP A 125 -26.50 -0.28 0.33
N GLN A 126 -26.15 0.95 -0.05
CA GLN A 126 -25.41 1.29 -1.27
C GLN A 126 -23.91 1.54 -1.02
N ASN A 127 -23.33 0.91 0.01
CA ASN A 127 -21.92 1.08 0.40
C ASN A 127 -21.27 -0.28 0.70
N GLY A 128 -19.94 -0.36 0.61
CA GLY A 128 -19.18 -1.51 1.11
C GLY A 128 -18.96 -1.41 2.62
N TYR A 129 -18.44 -2.49 3.24
CA TYR A 129 -18.10 -2.46 4.68
C TYR A 129 -16.84 -1.63 4.97
N CYS A 130 -15.97 -1.42 3.98
CA CYS A 130 -14.66 -0.81 4.19
C CYS A 130 -14.76 0.59 4.81
N THR A 131 -13.90 0.85 5.80
CA THR A 131 -13.81 2.16 6.45
C THR A 131 -12.70 2.98 5.80
N HIS A 132 -13.06 4.10 5.18
CA HIS A 132 -12.13 5.07 4.58
C HIS A 132 -12.45 6.48 5.12
N VAL A 133 -11.44 7.35 5.16
CA VAL A 133 -11.51 8.67 5.80
C VAL A 133 -12.03 8.53 7.23
N SER A 134 -11.47 7.56 7.94
CA SER A 134 -11.96 7.07 9.22
C SER A 134 -10.80 6.65 10.12
N ASN A 135 -10.91 6.95 11.41
CA ASN A 135 -10.00 6.44 12.44
C ASN A 135 -10.06 4.90 12.57
N LEU A 136 -11.03 4.22 11.93
CA LEU A 136 -11.08 2.77 11.83
C LEU A 136 -10.32 2.20 10.61
N PHE A 137 -9.78 3.03 9.70
CA PHE A 137 -9.15 2.60 8.45
C PHE A 137 -8.15 1.44 8.63
N LEU A 138 -7.06 1.66 9.37
CA LEU A 138 -6.05 0.62 9.60
C LEU A 138 -6.58 -0.58 10.42
N PRO A 139 -7.25 -0.39 11.58
CA PRO A 139 -7.70 -1.53 12.37
C PRO A 139 -8.80 -2.34 11.69
N TRP A 140 -9.65 -1.77 10.84
CA TRP A 140 -10.67 -2.52 10.07
C TRP A 140 -10.04 -3.41 9.00
N HIS A 141 -9.03 -2.92 8.28
CA HIS A 141 -8.36 -3.71 7.24
C HIS A 141 -7.53 -4.87 7.82
N ARG A 142 -7.10 -4.82 9.09
CA ARG A 142 -6.34 -5.91 9.72
C ARG A 142 -7.08 -7.26 9.82
N PRO A 143 -8.28 -7.37 10.44
CA PRO A 143 -9.06 -8.60 10.41
C PRO A 143 -9.52 -8.96 8.99
N TYR A 144 -9.66 -7.99 8.09
CA TYR A 144 -9.93 -8.28 6.67
C TYR A 144 -8.78 -9.07 6.02
N LEU A 145 -7.54 -8.62 6.22
CA LEU A 145 -6.34 -9.34 5.79
C LEU A 145 -6.20 -10.69 6.50
N ALA A 146 -6.56 -10.78 7.79
CA ALA A 146 -6.51 -12.03 8.54
C ALA A 146 -7.52 -13.06 8.02
N LEU A 147 -8.73 -12.65 7.64
CA LEU A 147 -9.71 -13.51 6.98
C LEU A 147 -9.17 -14.07 5.66
N PHE A 148 -8.62 -13.20 4.80
CA PHE A 148 -8.05 -13.62 3.53
C PHE A 148 -6.88 -14.59 3.71
N GLU A 149 -5.96 -14.26 4.62
CA GLU A 149 -4.79 -15.08 4.93
C GLU A 149 -5.17 -16.46 5.51
N GLN A 150 -6.19 -16.52 6.37
CA GLN A 150 -6.71 -17.77 6.91
C GLN A 150 -7.28 -18.67 5.79
N LEU A 151 -8.11 -18.12 4.90
CA LEU A 151 -8.70 -18.86 3.78
C LEU A 151 -7.61 -19.33 2.80
N LEU A 152 -6.65 -18.46 2.49
CA LEU A 152 -5.51 -18.82 1.64
C LEU A 152 -4.69 -19.95 2.28
N PHE A 153 -4.46 -19.90 3.60
CA PHE A 153 -3.74 -20.95 4.32
C PHE A 153 -4.44 -22.30 4.23
N GLU A 154 -5.76 -22.35 4.38
CA GLU A 154 -6.55 -23.58 4.18
C GLU A 154 -6.35 -24.14 2.76
N HIS A 155 -6.38 -23.28 1.74
CA HIS A 155 -6.12 -23.69 0.36
C HIS A 155 -4.68 -24.16 0.12
N MET A 156 -3.67 -23.57 0.79
CA MET A 156 -2.28 -24.03 0.73
C MET A 156 -2.12 -25.42 1.36
N VAL A 157 -2.75 -25.66 2.52
CA VAL A 157 -2.74 -26.97 3.20
C VAL A 157 -3.41 -28.04 2.31
N ASP A 158 -4.53 -27.71 1.68
CA ASP A 158 -5.17 -28.58 0.70
C ASP A 158 -4.24 -28.94 -0.46
N CYS A 159 -3.56 -27.95 -1.05
CA CYS A 159 -2.61 -28.18 -2.14
C CYS A 159 -1.44 -29.06 -1.71
N ALA A 160 -0.91 -28.88 -0.49
CA ALA A 160 0.15 -29.72 0.05
C ALA A 160 -0.32 -31.18 0.20
N ASN A 161 -1.57 -31.39 0.61
CA ASN A 161 -2.16 -32.73 0.76
C ASN A 161 -2.43 -33.45 -0.57
N GLU A 162 -2.46 -32.75 -1.70
CA GLU A 162 -2.57 -33.37 -3.03
C GLU A 162 -1.28 -34.08 -3.46
N PHE A 163 -0.12 -33.70 -2.92
CA PHE A 163 1.11 -34.45 -3.12
C PHE A 163 0.98 -35.86 -2.50
N PRO A 164 1.52 -36.92 -3.13
CA PRO A 164 1.56 -38.24 -2.51
C PRO A 164 2.23 -38.19 -1.14
N ALA A 165 1.80 -39.08 -0.23
CA ALA A 165 2.45 -39.18 1.08
C ALA A 165 3.94 -39.48 0.93
N GLY A 166 4.78 -38.72 1.62
CA GLY A 166 6.24 -38.77 1.52
C GLY A 166 6.85 -37.37 1.54
N ASP A 167 8.15 -37.31 1.20
CA ASP A 167 8.99 -36.11 1.37
C ASP A 167 8.41 -34.85 0.75
N ASP A 168 7.79 -34.92 -0.43
CA ASP A 168 7.20 -33.75 -1.09
C ASP A 168 5.98 -33.19 -0.33
N ARG A 169 5.10 -34.05 0.16
CA ARG A 169 3.96 -33.63 0.98
C ARG A 169 4.45 -32.98 2.27
N ASP A 170 5.42 -33.59 2.94
CA ASP A 170 5.95 -33.06 4.21
C ASP A 170 6.63 -31.71 4.00
N ARG A 171 7.43 -31.59 2.92
CA ARG A 171 8.10 -30.35 2.50
C ARG A 171 7.11 -29.22 2.21
N TYR A 172 6.08 -29.47 1.41
CA TYR A 172 5.07 -28.44 1.11
C TYR A 172 4.14 -28.13 2.29
N SER A 173 3.88 -29.10 3.16
CA SER A 173 3.12 -28.87 4.40
C SER A 173 3.92 -27.98 5.37
N GLN A 174 5.23 -28.22 5.49
CA GLN A 174 6.11 -27.35 6.27
C GLN A 174 6.17 -25.95 5.64
N ALA A 175 6.33 -25.85 4.33
CA ALA A 175 6.33 -24.57 3.63
C ALA A 175 5.03 -23.79 3.86
N ALA A 176 3.87 -24.43 3.74
CA ALA A 176 2.56 -23.82 4.00
C ALA A 176 2.46 -23.24 5.42
N SER A 177 3.00 -23.94 6.43
CA SER A 177 2.98 -23.46 7.83
C SER A 177 3.78 -22.16 8.03
N LEU A 178 4.79 -21.91 7.19
CA LEU A 178 5.65 -20.73 7.24
C LEU A 178 5.15 -19.56 6.37
N VAL A 179 4.27 -19.81 5.39
CA VAL A 179 3.75 -18.74 4.54
C VAL A 179 2.73 -17.90 5.32
N ARG A 180 2.89 -16.59 5.19
CA ARG A 180 1.92 -15.56 5.55
C ARG A 180 1.74 -14.63 4.34
N LEU A 181 0.64 -13.91 4.27
CA LEU A 181 0.27 -13.06 3.15
C LEU A 181 1.39 -12.03 2.89
N PRO A 182 2.05 -12.04 1.72
CA PRO A 182 3.20 -11.18 1.49
C PRO A 182 2.80 -9.71 1.26
N TYR A 183 3.75 -8.80 1.46
CA TYR A 183 3.57 -7.37 1.16
C TYR A 183 4.36 -6.91 -0.06
N TRP A 184 3.89 -5.83 -0.69
CA TRP A 184 4.62 -5.06 -1.69
C TRP A 184 5.10 -3.73 -1.08
N ASP A 185 6.40 -3.61 -0.86
CA ASP A 185 6.99 -2.36 -0.37
C ASP A 185 7.28 -1.37 -1.51
N TRP A 186 6.26 -0.60 -1.88
CA TRP A 186 6.36 0.44 -2.90
C TRP A 186 7.22 1.65 -2.46
N ALA A 187 7.59 1.75 -1.18
CA ALA A 187 8.44 2.82 -0.65
C ALA A 187 9.92 2.45 -0.66
N VAL A 188 10.30 1.22 -1.02
CA VAL A 188 11.70 0.79 -1.14
C VAL A 188 12.06 0.58 -2.60
N LYS A 189 13.20 1.14 -3.00
CA LYS A 189 13.82 0.79 -4.28
C LYS A 189 14.55 -0.56 -4.11
N PRO A 190 14.18 -1.61 -4.87
CA PRO A 190 14.86 -2.89 -4.76
C PRO A 190 16.31 -2.79 -5.28
N GLU A 191 17.17 -3.72 -4.84
CA GLU A 191 18.56 -3.81 -5.31
C GLU A 191 18.65 -4.08 -6.82
N SER A 192 17.67 -4.79 -7.37
CA SER A 192 17.53 -5.08 -8.80
C SER A 192 16.05 -5.17 -9.20
N GLY A 193 15.76 -4.92 -10.47
CA GLY A 193 14.40 -4.91 -11.01
C GLY A 193 13.65 -3.60 -10.76
N SER A 194 12.34 -3.61 -11.07
CA SER A 194 11.45 -2.47 -10.88
C SER A 194 10.89 -2.42 -9.46
N VAL A 195 10.43 -1.23 -9.01
CA VAL A 195 9.67 -1.08 -7.74
C VAL A 195 8.38 -1.90 -7.76
N LEU A 196 7.73 -2.03 -8.92
CA LEU A 196 6.63 -2.98 -9.10
C LEU A 196 7.20 -4.40 -9.25
N PRO A 197 6.79 -5.40 -8.44
CA PRO A 197 7.33 -6.74 -8.54
C PRO A 197 7.07 -7.36 -9.92
N ASP A 198 8.09 -7.95 -10.54
CA ASP A 198 7.94 -8.59 -11.87
C ASP A 198 6.86 -9.67 -11.86
N ILE A 199 6.73 -10.39 -10.75
CA ILE A 199 5.74 -11.46 -10.61
C ILE A 199 4.30 -10.97 -10.80
N VAL A 200 3.94 -9.74 -10.39
CA VAL A 200 2.56 -9.26 -10.57
C VAL A 200 2.27 -8.83 -12.01
N GLN A 201 3.30 -8.80 -12.87
CA GLN A 201 3.21 -8.42 -14.28
C GLN A 201 3.23 -9.63 -15.22
N GLN A 202 3.65 -10.80 -14.74
CA GLN A 202 3.77 -12.01 -15.56
C GLN A 202 2.40 -12.69 -15.69
N PRO A 203 1.88 -12.96 -16.91
CA PRO A 203 0.58 -13.61 -17.08
C PRO A 203 0.58 -15.09 -16.70
N ARG A 204 1.75 -15.74 -16.71
CA ARG A 204 1.92 -17.17 -16.44
C ARG A 204 3.14 -17.42 -15.57
N VAL A 205 3.09 -18.49 -14.80
CA VAL A 205 4.17 -18.89 -13.89
C VAL A 205 4.33 -20.42 -13.88
N GLN A 206 5.54 -20.90 -13.61
CA GLN A 206 5.81 -22.33 -13.43
C GLN A 206 5.64 -22.71 -11.96
N VAL A 207 4.94 -23.81 -11.71
CA VAL A 207 4.71 -24.39 -10.38
C VAL A 207 4.99 -25.90 -10.40
N SER A 208 5.45 -26.42 -9.28
CA SER A 208 5.58 -27.86 -9.03
C SER A 208 4.26 -28.38 -8.50
N THR A 209 3.70 -29.40 -9.16
CA THR A 209 2.46 -30.09 -8.78
C THR A 209 2.73 -31.57 -8.52
N PRO A 210 1.77 -32.34 -8.00
CA PRO A 210 1.89 -33.80 -7.89
C PRO A 210 2.19 -34.51 -9.22
N ASN A 211 1.84 -33.88 -10.35
CA ASN A 211 2.04 -34.41 -11.70
C ASN A 211 3.31 -33.85 -12.37
N GLY A 212 4.22 -33.25 -11.58
CA GLY A 212 5.43 -32.58 -12.08
C GLY A 212 5.23 -31.08 -12.29
N THR A 213 6.21 -30.45 -12.93
CA THR A 213 6.20 -29.01 -13.22
C THR A 213 5.13 -28.67 -14.25
N GLN A 214 4.29 -27.69 -13.95
CA GLN A 214 3.24 -27.18 -14.82
C GLN A 214 3.34 -25.66 -14.97
N THR A 215 2.89 -25.14 -16.11
CA THR A 215 2.71 -23.70 -16.28
C THR A 215 1.25 -23.35 -16.08
N ILE A 216 0.95 -22.54 -15.07
CA ILE A 216 -0.40 -22.06 -14.77
C ILE A 216 -0.55 -20.59 -15.17
N GLU A 217 -1.81 -20.13 -15.27
CA GLU A 217 -2.10 -18.69 -15.22
C GLU A 217 -1.65 -18.16 -13.86
N ASN A 218 -0.97 -17.01 -13.85
CA ASN A 218 -0.44 -16.47 -12.61
C ASN A 218 -1.57 -15.80 -11.80
N PRO A 219 -1.91 -16.30 -10.60
CA PRO A 219 -3.00 -15.73 -9.81
C PRO A 219 -2.69 -14.33 -9.25
N LEU A 220 -1.45 -13.84 -9.37
CA LEU A 220 -1.10 -12.45 -9.02
C LEU A 220 -1.29 -11.45 -10.18
N PHE A 221 -1.55 -11.93 -11.39
CA PHE A 221 -1.65 -11.09 -12.60
C PHE A 221 -3.02 -10.39 -12.69
N SER A 222 -4.10 -11.17 -12.56
CA SER A 222 -5.49 -10.71 -12.56
C SER A 222 -6.38 -11.74 -11.83
N TYR A 223 -7.53 -11.29 -11.34
CA TYR A 223 -8.64 -12.19 -10.97
C TYR A 223 -9.59 -12.31 -12.17
N LYS A 224 -10.08 -13.53 -12.44
CA LYS A 224 -11.02 -13.82 -13.53
C LYS A 224 -12.39 -14.13 -12.94
N PHE A 225 -13.40 -13.41 -13.41
CA PHE A 225 -14.77 -13.55 -12.94
C PHE A 225 -15.48 -14.70 -13.66
N GLU A 226 -16.36 -15.41 -12.95
CA GLU A 226 -17.29 -16.38 -13.52
C GLU A 226 -18.32 -15.66 -14.40
N ASP A 227 -18.73 -16.31 -15.50
CA ASP A 227 -19.72 -15.79 -16.44
C ASP A 227 -20.98 -15.27 -15.72
N GLY A 228 -21.34 -14.02 -15.98
CA GLY A 228 -22.53 -13.35 -15.45
C GLY A 228 -22.37 -12.66 -14.09
N SER A 229 -21.35 -13.00 -13.29
CA SER A 229 -21.14 -12.34 -11.98
C SER A 229 -20.83 -10.84 -12.09
N MET A 230 -20.19 -10.48 -13.19
CA MET A 230 -19.86 -9.14 -13.62
C MET A 230 -21.06 -8.19 -13.68
N GLU A 231 -22.27 -8.69 -13.96
CA GLU A 231 -23.49 -7.86 -14.02
C GLU A 231 -23.77 -7.15 -12.68
N GLU A 232 -23.40 -7.78 -11.57
CA GLU A 232 -23.59 -7.26 -10.21
C GLU A 232 -22.70 -6.02 -9.93
N LEU A 233 -21.62 -5.84 -10.71
CA LEU A 233 -20.72 -4.68 -10.59
C LEU A 233 -21.35 -3.37 -11.10
N SER A 234 -22.49 -3.45 -11.79
CA SER A 234 -23.41 -2.33 -12.13
C SER A 234 -22.88 -1.22 -13.05
N PHE A 235 -21.57 -1.09 -13.26
CA PHE A 235 -20.97 0.03 -14.00
C PHE A 235 -20.22 -0.41 -15.23
N ASP A 236 -20.44 0.24 -16.38
CA ASP A 236 -19.58 0.06 -17.55
C ASP A 236 -18.26 0.85 -17.40
N PRO A 237 -17.13 0.32 -17.88
CA PRO A 237 -16.94 -1.02 -18.46
C PRO A 237 -16.71 -2.13 -17.41
N PHE A 238 -16.72 -1.83 -16.11
CA PHE A 238 -16.47 -2.80 -15.03
C PHE A 238 -17.39 -4.01 -15.02
N ARG A 239 -18.62 -3.92 -15.53
CA ARG A 239 -19.54 -5.06 -15.69
C ARG A 239 -19.33 -5.86 -16.98
N SER A 240 -18.37 -5.44 -17.80
CA SER A 240 -18.07 -6.04 -19.11
C SER A 240 -16.69 -6.72 -19.20
N TRP A 241 -15.83 -6.54 -18.18
CA TRP A 241 -14.48 -7.10 -18.12
C TRP A 241 -14.39 -8.42 -17.34
N ASP A 242 -14.35 -9.55 -18.03
CA ASP A 242 -14.18 -10.89 -17.44
C ASP A 242 -12.96 -11.09 -16.52
N GLU A 243 -12.07 -10.11 -16.41
CA GLU A 243 -10.96 -10.09 -15.46
C GLU A 243 -10.64 -8.68 -14.95
N THR A 244 -9.96 -8.62 -13.81
CA THR A 244 -9.47 -7.35 -13.27
C THR A 244 -8.44 -6.69 -14.19
N LYS A 245 -8.65 -5.41 -14.47
CA LYS A 245 -7.78 -4.59 -15.31
C LYS A 245 -6.97 -3.59 -14.49
N ARG A 246 -5.67 -3.48 -14.82
CA ARG A 246 -4.75 -2.44 -14.33
C ARG A 246 -4.29 -1.60 -15.50
N TYR A 247 -4.47 -0.29 -15.41
CA TYR A 247 -4.22 0.66 -16.49
C TYR A 247 -4.78 0.17 -17.85
N PRO A 248 -6.10 -0.05 -17.97
CA PRO A 248 -6.71 -0.53 -19.20
C PRO A 248 -6.39 0.39 -20.39
N THR A 249 -6.25 -0.19 -21.59
CA THR A 249 -5.98 0.55 -22.84
C THR A 249 -7.01 1.64 -23.16
N ASN A 250 -8.25 1.45 -22.71
CA ASN A 250 -9.42 2.30 -22.93
C ASN A 250 -10.57 1.83 -22.02
N GLN A 251 -11.70 2.54 -22.06
CA GLN A 251 -12.89 2.24 -21.26
C GLN A 251 -13.96 1.50 -22.07
N VAL A 252 -13.59 0.38 -22.71
CA VAL A 252 -14.52 -0.50 -23.44
C VAL A 252 -14.32 -1.97 -23.06
N ALA A 253 -15.28 -2.84 -23.40
CA ALA A 253 -15.25 -4.26 -23.05
C ALA A 253 -13.98 -5.00 -23.51
N SER A 254 -13.41 -4.62 -24.66
CA SER A 254 -12.20 -5.25 -25.22
C SER A 254 -10.88 -4.74 -24.62
N ALA A 255 -10.91 -3.99 -23.52
CA ALA A 255 -9.71 -3.41 -22.94
C ALA A 255 -8.76 -4.49 -22.38
N THR A 256 -7.46 -4.24 -22.53
CA THR A 256 -6.40 -5.07 -21.94
C THR A 256 -5.61 -4.28 -20.92
N SER A 257 -5.10 -4.94 -19.87
CA SER A 257 -4.22 -4.32 -18.89
C SER A 257 -2.89 -3.89 -19.51
N GLN A 258 -2.33 -2.78 -19.04
CA GLN A 258 -1.00 -2.28 -19.43
C GLN A 258 -0.07 -2.27 -18.21
N ASN A 259 0.13 -3.44 -17.59
CA ASN A 259 0.88 -3.58 -16.33
C ASN A 259 2.30 -2.98 -16.42
N ASN A 260 2.93 -3.06 -17.60
CA ASN A 260 4.28 -2.53 -17.85
C ASN A 260 4.39 -1.00 -17.70
N LEU A 261 3.27 -0.26 -17.72
CA LEU A 261 3.27 1.19 -17.53
C LEU A 261 3.27 1.59 -16.05
N ILE A 262 2.92 0.68 -15.14
CA ILE A 262 2.74 0.99 -13.71
C ILE A 262 4.11 1.16 -13.02
N GLY A 263 5.07 0.27 -13.31
CA GLY A 263 6.41 0.30 -12.72
C GLY A 263 7.09 1.67 -12.82
N PRO A 264 7.22 2.26 -14.03
CA PRO A 264 7.79 3.59 -14.21
C PRO A 264 7.06 4.70 -13.43
N LEU A 265 5.73 4.61 -13.28
CA LEU A 265 4.94 5.60 -12.55
C LEU A 265 5.22 5.54 -11.05
N VAL A 266 5.25 4.33 -10.47
CA VAL A 266 5.60 4.14 -9.06
C VAL A 266 7.05 4.54 -8.80
N GLU A 267 7.98 4.17 -9.69
CA GLU A 267 9.38 4.56 -9.61
C GLU A 267 9.58 6.07 -9.59
N LYS A 268 8.81 6.81 -10.41
CA LYS A 268 8.85 8.28 -10.42
C LYS A 268 8.40 8.90 -9.08
N GLN A 269 7.57 8.20 -8.32
CA GLN A 269 7.12 8.63 -6.99
C GLN A 269 7.93 8.02 -5.83
N GLN A 270 8.79 7.02 -6.07
CA GLN A 270 9.33 6.16 -5.01
C GLN A 270 10.10 6.94 -3.95
N GLU A 271 10.91 7.93 -4.32
CA GLU A 271 11.64 8.75 -3.35
C GLU A 271 10.70 9.64 -2.52
N ASN A 272 9.64 10.16 -3.14
CA ASN A 272 8.61 10.93 -2.46
C ASN A 272 7.84 10.04 -1.46
N LEU A 273 7.46 8.84 -1.89
CA LEU A 273 6.81 7.81 -1.08
C LEU A 273 7.67 7.41 0.12
N ALA A 274 8.97 7.14 -0.07
CA ALA A 274 9.90 6.82 1.00
C ALA A 274 10.00 7.94 2.05
N ASN A 275 10.13 9.19 1.59
CA ASN A 275 10.21 10.35 2.47
C ASN A 275 8.91 10.57 3.26
N ARG A 276 7.76 10.36 2.62
CA ARG A 276 6.44 10.49 3.29
C ARG A 276 6.22 9.38 4.32
N VAL A 277 6.54 8.12 4.00
CA VAL A 277 6.51 7.01 4.98
C VAL A 277 7.43 7.30 6.16
N TYR A 278 8.67 7.76 5.91
CA TYR A 278 9.60 8.10 6.97
C TYR A 278 9.08 9.24 7.86
N ASN A 279 8.53 10.29 7.26
CA ASN A 279 7.90 11.39 8.01
C ASN A 279 6.74 10.92 8.88
N LEU A 280 5.86 10.07 8.33
CA LEU A 280 4.69 9.54 9.05
C LEU A 280 5.10 8.67 10.24
N LEU A 281 6.09 7.80 10.07
CA LEU A 281 6.60 6.97 11.16
C LEU A 281 7.44 7.76 12.19
N THR A 282 7.88 8.97 11.86
CA THR A 282 8.78 9.76 12.72
C THR A 282 8.07 10.87 13.49
N PHE A 283 7.20 11.63 12.81
CA PHE A 283 6.65 12.88 13.32
C PHE A 283 5.16 12.80 13.69
N TYR A 284 4.47 11.70 13.36
CA TYR A 284 3.03 11.55 13.57
C TYR A 284 2.76 10.57 14.71
N SER A 285 2.91 11.02 15.95
CA SER A 285 2.61 10.21 17.14
C SER A 285 1.11 10.15 17.47
N ASN A 286 0.26 10.93 16.80
CA ASN A 286 -1.19 10.86 16.95
C ASN A 286 -1.78 9.87 15.93
N PHE A 287 -2.50 8.85 16.40
CA PHE A 287 -3.02 7.80 15.53
C PHE A 287 -3.99 8.32 14.48
N THR A 288 -4.88 9.24 14.86
CA THR A 288 -5.89 9.79 13.96
C THR A 288 -5.25 10.53 12.79
N GLN A 289 -4.20 11.32 13.03
CA GLN A 289 -3.43 11.98 11.97
C GLN A 289 -2.62 11.00 11.12
N PHE A 290 -1.99 10.00 11.74
CA PHE A 290 -1.18 9.00 11.02
C PHE A 290 -2.04 8.10 10.11
N SER A 291 -3.21 7.67 10.59
CA SER A 291 -3.96 6.58 10.01
C SER A 291 -4.71 6.94 8.73
N ASN A 292 -5.41 8.07 8.73
CA ASN A 292 -6.46 8.37 7.75
C ASN A 292 -6.33 9.80 7.23
N GLU A 293 -6.85 10.04 6.04
CA GLU A 293 -6.59 11.27 5.30
C GLU A 293 -7.56 12.42 5.61
N ALA A 294 -8.50 12.23 6.54
CA ALA A 294 -9.42 13.30 6.91
C ALA A 294 -8.64 14.53 7.42
N TRP A 295 -9.08 15.71 6.99
CA TRP A 295 -8.45 16.95 7.41
C TRP A 295 -8.98 17.45 8.74
N TYR A 296 -8.08 17.58 9.74
CA TYR A 296 -8.43 17.98 11.12
C TYR A 296 -8.01 19.41 11.50
N GLY A 297 -7.53 20.22 10.55
CA GLY A 297 -7.14 21.61 10.80
C GLY A 297 -5.67 21.82 11.20
N ASP A 298 -4.88 20.77 11.35
CA ASP A 298 -3.46 20.84 11.73
C ASP A 298 -2.52 20.72 10.52
N GLN A 299 -2.00 21.85 10.04
CA GLN A 299 -1.17 21.88 8.83
C GLN A 299 0.19 21.22 9.02
N GLU A 300 0.69 21.23 10.25
CA GLU A 300 2.00 20.68 10.52
C GLU A 300 1.98 19.15 10.29
N ASN A 301 0.85 18.50 10.58
CA ASN A 301 0.63 17.07 10.40
C ASN A 301 -0.57 16.78 9.47
N ILE A 302 -0.44 17.19 8.20
CA ILE A 302 -1.49 17.09 7.18
C ILE A 302 -1.50 15.79 6.36
N ASP A 303 -0.40 15.03 6.36
CA ASP A 303 -0.28 13.80 5.58
C ASP A 303 -0.83 12.59 6.35
N SER A 304 -1.04 11.46 5.69
CA SER A 304 -1.48 10.23 6.34
C SER A 304 -1.09 9.00 5.53
N ILE A 305 -1.10 7.82 6.16
CA ILE A 305 -0.91 6.55 5.45
C ILE A 305 -2.02 6.33 4.41
N GLU A 306 -3.27 6.72 4.70
CA GLU A 306 -4.37 6.62 3.73
C GLU A 306 -4.11 7.49 2.47
N ALA A 307 -3.52 8.68 2.62
CA ALA A 307 -3.17 9.52 1.45
C ALA A 307 -2.05 8.92 0.58
N LEU A 308 -1.20 8.02 1.10
CA LEU A 308 -0.23 7.27 0.31
C LEU A 308 -0.86 6.02 -0.30
N HIS A 309 -1.77 5.37 0.44
CA HIS A 309 -2.62 4.29 -0.06
C HIS A 309 -3.40 4.72 -1.30
N ASP A 310 -4.08 5.88 -1.23
CA ASP A 310 -4.87 6.45 -2.32
C ASP A 310 -4.03 6.65 -3.59
N LEU A 311 -2.78 7.11 -3.42
CA LEU A 311 -1.83 7.27 -4.53
C LEU A 311 -1.49 5.93 -5.22
N ILE A 312 -1.24 4.87 -4.46
CA ILE A 312 -0.91 3.56 -5.03
C ILE A 312 -2.12 2.94 -5.72
N HIS A 313 -3.32 3.09 -5.15
CA HIS A 313 -4.58 2.74 -5.81
C HIS A 313 -4.74 3.46 -7.15
N GLY A 314 -4.55 4.79 -7.15
CA GLY A 314 -4.64 5.62 -8.35
C GLY A 314 -3.65 5.23 -9.46
N ILE A 315 -2.36 5.09 -9.11
CA ILE A 315 -1.30 4.72 -10.07
C ILE A 315 -1.51 3.32 -10.64
N THR A 316 -1.83 2.36 -9.79
CA THR A 316 -1.97 0.95 -10.20
C THR A 316 -3.23 0.74 -11.03
N GLY A 317 -4.33 1.39 -10.66
CA GLY A 317 -5.59 1.24 -11.36
C GLY A 317 -5.63 1.98 -12.70
N LYS A 318 -5.26 3.27 -12.73
CA LYS A 318 -5.42 4.17 -13.90
C LYS A 318 -6.75 3.92 -14.67
N SER A 319 -7.88 4.09 -13.95
CA SER A 319 -9.25 3.81 -14.40
C SER A 319 -9.60 2.31 -14.56
N GLY A 320 -8.75 1.42 -14.04
CA GLY A 320 -9.04 0.02 -13.79
C GLY A 320 -9.58 -0.22 -12.38
N HIS A 321 -9.58 -1.49 -11.95
CA HIS A 321 -10.25 -1.91 -10.71
C HIS A 321 -9.63 -1.27 -9.47
N MET A 322 -8.29 -1.20 -9.40
CA MET A 322 -7.56 -0.58 -8.30
C MET A 322 -7.84 0.93 -8.13
N SER A 323 -8.48 1.62 -9.09
CA SER A 323 -8.78 3.06 -9.01
C SER A 323 -10.09 3.41 -8.31
N PHE A 324 -10.92 2.42 -7.96
CA PHE A 324 -12.22 2.65 -7.31
C PHE A 324 -12.46 1.73 -6.12
N LEU A 325 -12.92 2.31 -5.01
CA LEU A 325 -13.24 1.59 -3.77
C LEU A 325 -14.14 0.37 -3.99
N ASP A 326 -15.14 0.51 -4.87
CA ASP A 326 -16.13 -0.52 -5.16
C ASP A 326 -15.52 -1.82 -5.71
N PHE A 327 -14.35 -1.75 -6.37
CA PHE A 327 -13.80 -2.85 -7.16
C PHE A 327 -12.37 -3.25 -6.80
N ALA A 328 -11.64 -2.41 -6.07
CA ALA A 328 -10.20 -2.58 -5.91
C ALA A 328 -9.81 -3.92 -5.29
N ALA A 329 -10.59 -4.43 -4.33
CA ALA A 329 -10.30 -5.68 -3.61
C ALA A 329 -10.33 -6.94 -4.50
N PHE A 330 -10.97 -6.88 -5.68
CA PHE A 330 -10.94 -8.00 -6.63
C PHE A 330 -9.57 -8.17 -7.28
N ASP A 331 -8.74 -7.12 -7.36
CA ASP A 331 -7.42 -7.23 -7.98
C ASP A 331 -6.43 -7.88 -6.99
N PRO A 332 -5.70 -8.95 -7.36
CA PRO A 332 -4.74 -9.61 -6.47
C PRO A 332 -3.67 -8.70 -5.84
N ILE A 333 -3.31 -7.58 -6.49
CA ILE A 333 -2.31 -6.64 -5.95
C ILE A 333 -2.85 -5.82 -4.77
N PHE A 334 -4.18 -5.72 -4.61
CA PHE A 334 -4.83 -5.10 -3.46
C PHE A 334 -4.28 -5.68 -2.15
N TRP A 335 -4.22 -6.99 -2.07
CA TRP A 335 -3.80 -7.72 -0.87
C TRP A 335 -2.33 -7.43 -0.54
N LEU A 336 -1.44 -7.43 -1.54
CA LEU A 336 -0.02 -7.08 -1.34
C LEU A 336 0.15 -5.64 -0.86
N HIS A 337 -0.66 -4.72 -1.42
CA HIS A 337 -0.65 -3.32 -1.05
C HIS A 337 -1.12 -3.11 0.40
N HIS A 338 -2.27 -3.68 0.77
CA HIS A 338 -2.88 -3.52 2.09
C HIS A 338 -2.07 -4.19 3.21
N VAL A 339 -1.37 -5.30 2.94
CA VAL A 339 -0.42 -5.85 3.92
C VAL A 339 0.72 -4.87 4.21
N ASN A 340 1.19 -4.09 3.22
CA ASN A 340 2.22 -3.09 3.48
C ASN A 340 1.70 -1.94 4.37
N LEU A 341 0.41 -1.60 4.28
CA LEU A 341 -0.21 -0.62 5.17
C LEU A 341 -0.34 -1.15 6.59
N ASP A 342 -0.74 -2.41 6.73
CA ASP A 342 -0.77 -3.09 8.03
C ASP A 342 0.64 -3.21 8.65
N ARG A 343 1.68 -3.36 7.81
CA ARG A 343 3.08 -3.32 8.23
C ARG A 343 3.48 -1.97 8.79
N PHE A 344 3.15 -0.87 8.11
CA PHE A 344 3.37 0.48 8.65
C PHE A 344 2.60 0.72 9.95
N PHE A 345 1.37 0.20 10.03
CA PHE A 345 0.58 0.25 11.25
C PHE A 345 1.24 -0.52 12.40
N ALA A 346 1.74 -1.73 12.16
CA ALA A 346 2.47 -2.50 13.17
C ALA A 346 3.74 -1.78 13.64
N MET A 347 4.51 -1.17 12.73
CA MET A 347 5.65 -0.34 13.10
C MET A 347 5.24 0.83 14.00
N TRP A 348 4.18 1.56 13.62
CA TRP A 348 3.67 2.69 14.39
C TRP A 348 3.28 2.31 15.81
N ILE A 349 2.61 1.15 15.99
CA ILE A 349 2.24 0.62 17.32
C ILE A 349 3.47 0.41 18.21
N VAL A 350 4.58 -0.11 17.65
CA VAL A 350 5.83 -0.32 18.40
C VAL A 350 6.53 1.01 18.73
N LEU A 351 6.46 1.99 17.83
CA LEU A 351 7.08 3.30 18.04
C LEU A 351 6.36 4.15 19.10
N TYR A 352 5.03 4.03 19.17
CA TYR A 352 4.15 4.88 19.98
C TYR A 352 3.16 4.06 20.82
N PRO A 353 3.63 3.19 21.74
CA PRO A 353 2.77 2.27 22.48
C PRO A 353 1.78 2.98 23.42
N ASP A 354 2.14 4.18 23.91
CA ASP A 354 1.35 4.96 24.87
C ASP A 354 0.52 6.08 24.21
N SER A 355 0.57 6.21 22.88
CA SER A 355 -0.21 7.21 22.16
C SER A 355 -1.70 6.91 22.19
N SER A 356 -2.52 7.97 22.17
CA SER A 356 -3.96 7.86 21.95
C SER A 356 -4.25 7.10 20.66
N TYR A 357 -5.22 6.19 20.71
CA TYR A 357 -5.46 5.19 19.68
C TYR A 357 -6.96 5.03 19.45
N VAL A 358 -7.41 5.35 18.23
CA VAL A 358 -8.82 5.33 17.82
C VAL A 358 -9.73 6.07 18.82
N GLU A 359 -9.40 7.34 19.06
CA GLU A 359 -10.22 8.22 19.90
C GLU A 359 -11.62 8.43 19.31
N PRO A 360 -12.67 8.64 20.14
CA PRO A 360 -14.04 8.83 19.67
C PRO A 360 -14.16 9.93 18.61
N MET A 361 -14.67 9.57 17.44
CA MET A 361 -14.79 10.48 16.31
C MET A 361 -16.05 10.18 15.50
N ALA A 362 -16.75 11.22 15.03
CA ALA A 362 -17.89 11.05 14.15
C ALA A 362 -17.43 10.54 12.76
N ALA A 363 -18.09 9.50 12.23
CA ALA A 363 -17.81 8.98 10.91
C ALA A 363 -18.05 10.04 9.82
N ALA A 364 -17.02 10.37 9.04
CA ALA A 364 -17.10 11.39 7.98
C ALA A 364 -17.97 10.94 6.79
N SER A 365 -17.98 9.63 6.53
CA SER A 365 -18.73 8.95 5.47
C SER A 365 -19.46 7.73 6.03
N ALA A 366 -20.51 7.31 5.34
CA ALA A 366 -21.20 6.07 5.67
C ALA A 366 -20.47 4.85 5.08
N THR A 367 -20.49 3.73 5.79
CA THR A 367 -20.18 2.40 5.28
C THR A 367 -21.44 1.53 5.34
N PHE A 368 -21.38 0.28 4.90
CA PHE A 368 -22.51 -0.65 4.96
C PHE A 368 -23.12 -0.73 6.37
N THR A 369 -22.32 -0.69 7.42
CA THR A 369 -22.77 -0.83 8.82
C THR A 369 -22.68 0.45 9.63
N ILE A 370 -21.91 1.45 9.19
CA ILE A 370 -21.64 2.68 9.95
C ILE A 370 -22.37 3.86 9.30
N PRO A 371 -23.40 4.44 9.96
CA PRO A 371 -24.03 5.66 9.50
C PRO A 371 -23.07 6.86 9.55
N LYS A 372 -23.16 7.77 8.57
CA LYS A 372 -22.45 9.05 8.65
C LYS A 372 -22.82 9.78 9.95
N GLY A 373 -21.82 10.32 10.63
CA GLY A 373 -21.98 11.06 11.89
C GLY A 373 -22.05 10.19 13.15
N SER A 374 -22.13 8.86 13.05
CA SER A 374 -22.05 8.02 14.24
C SER A 374 -20.66 8.08 14.86
N ILE A 375 -20.58 8.12 16.20
CA ILE A 375 -19.29 8.12 16.91
C ILE A 375 -18.67 6.72 16.81
N GLN A 376 -17.41 6.67 16.37
CA GLN A 376 -16.60 5.48 16.26
C GLN A 376 -15.33 5.64 17.10
N ASP A 377 -14.96 4.61 17.83
CA ASP A 377 -13.87 4.57 18.80
C ASP A 377 -13.17 3.20 18.82
N ALA A 378 -12.23 3.01 19.74
CA ALA A 378 -11.42 1.81 19.84
C ALA A 378 -12.23 0.51 20.08
N ASP A 379 -13.42 0.61 20.65
CA ASP A 379 -14.28 -0.53 21.00
C ASP A 379 -15.48 -0.68 20.05
N SER A 380 -15.59 0.19 19.05
CA SER A 380 -16.57 0.07 17.98
C SER A 380 -16.36 -1.24 17.19
N PRO A 381 -17.44 -1.98 16.85
CA PRO A 381 -17.33 -3.22 16.11
C PRO A 381 -16.70 -3.04 14.73
N LEU A 382 -15.69 -3.85 14.42
CA LEU A 382 -15.09 -3.95 13.09
C LEU A 382 -15.91 -4.94 12.25
N GLU A 383 -17.11 -4.53 11.89
CA GLU A 383 -18.01 -5.34 11.07
C GLU A 383 -17.44 -5.60 9.67
N PRO A 384 -17.62 -6.80 9.09
CA PRO A 384 -18.47 -7.89 9.57
C PRO A 384 -17.73 -8.93 10.43
N PHE A 385 -16.50 -8.66 10.88
CA PHE A 385 -15.58 -9.69 11.35
C PHE A 385 -15.87 -10.16 12.79
N SER A 386 -16.31 -11.41 12.92
CA SER A 386 -16.51 -12.07 14.22
C SER A 386 -15.26 -12.82 14.66
N ARG A 387 -14.94 -12.77 15.96
CA ARG A 387 -13.80 -13.47 16.58
C ARG A 387 -14.13 -14.89 17.02
N ASP A 388 -15.41 -15.21 17.12
CA ASP A 388 -15.92 -16.51 17.59
C ASP A 388 -17.24 -16.87 16.90
N THR A 389 -17.69 -18.11 17.11
CA THR A 389 -18.91 -18.64 16.51
C THR A 389 -20.19 -18.05 17.09
N HIS A 390 -20.12 -17.30 18.20
CA HIS A 390 -21.25 -16.60 18.80
C HIS A 390 -21.50 -15.24 18.16
N GLY A 391 -20.61 -14.80 17.27
CA GLY A 391 -20.73 -13.53 16.57
C GLY A 391 -20.11 -12.35 17.31
N THR A 392 -19.33 -12.58 18.37
CA THR A 392 -18.62 -11.49 19.05
C THR A 392 -17.68 -10.80 18.06
N LYS A 393 -17.74 -9.47 17.97
CA LYS A 393 -17.01 -8.71 16.96
C LYS A 393 -15.59 -8.38 17.39
N TRP A 394 -14.70 -8.31 16.40
CA TRP A 394 -13.41 -7.65 16.57
C TRP A 394 -13.61 -6.16 16.80
N THR A 395 -12.67 -5.53 17.49
CA THR A 395 -12.62 -4.09 17.76
C THR A 395 -11.19 -3.61 17.53
N SER A 396 -10.97 -2.32 17.34
CA SER A 396 -9.62 -1.76 17.19
C SER A 396 -8.71 -2.10 18.38
N THR A 397 -9.27 -2.13 19.60
CA THR A 397 -8.58 -2.58 20.82
C THR A 397 -8.09 -4.01 20.70
N THR A 398 -8.93 -4.93 20.22
CA THR A 398 -8.66 -6.37 20.22
C THR A 398 -7.81 -6.85 19.04
N VAL A 399 -7.68 -6.04 17.98
CA VAL A 399 -6.81 -6.33 16.82
C VAL A 399 -5.48 -5.57 16.86
N ARG A 400 -5.18 -4.85 17.95
CA ARG A 400 -3.99 -3.99 18.05
C ARG A 400 -2.67 -4.75 17.87
N ASP A 401 -2.61 -6.00 18.35
CA ASP A 401 -1.45 -6.89 18.23
C ASP A 401 -1.58 -7.80 17.00
N THR A 402 -0.54 -7.90 16.17
CA THR A 402 -0.55 -8.77 14.99
C THR A 402 -0.52 -10.26 15.36
N THR A 403 0.06 -10.60 16.51
CA THR A 403 0.15 -11.99 16.98
C THR A 403 -1.22 -12.58 17.30
N THR A 404 -2.23 -11.74 17.53
CA THR A 404 -3.65 -12.14 17.63
C THR A 404 -4.08 -12.99 16.44
N PHE A 405 -3.57 -12.69 15.24
CA PHE A 405 -3.90 -13.40 13.99
C PHE A 405 -2.78 -14.33 13.50
N GLY A 406 -1.76 -14.58 14.34
CA GLY A 406 -0.72 -15.56 14.03
C GLY A 406 0.37 -15.08 13.06
N TYR A 407 0.66 -13.77 13.03
CA TYR A 407 1.74 -13.21 12.19
C TYR A 407 2.49 -12.06 12.87
N THR A 408 3.66 -11.73 12.31
CA THR A 408 4.47 -10.54 12.64
C THR A 408 5.00 -9.90 11.35
N TYR A 409 5.89 -8.90 11.46
CA TYR A 409 6.71 -8.39 10.35
C TYR A 409 8.20 -8.47 10.71
N PRO A 410 9.12 -8.55 9.73
CA PRO A 410 10.56 -8.59 10.01
C PRO A 410 11.03 -7.46 10.92
N GLU A 411 10.41 -6.28 10.80
CA GLU A 411 10.79 -5.07 11.54
C GLU A 411 10.19 -5.00 12.95
N THR A 412 9.13 -5.77 13.23
CA THR A 412 8.42 -5.74 14.52
C THR A 412 8.47 -7.06 15.28
N GLN A 413 9.08 -8.12 14.72
CA GLN A 413 9.13 -9.46 15.32
C GLN A 413 9.77 -9.49 16.72
N THR A 414 10.71 -8.58 17.01
CA THR A 414 11.36 -8.49 18.32
C THR A 414 10.54 -7.67 19.33
N ASN A 415 9.50 -6.98 18.84
CA ASN A 415 8.71 -5.99 19.59
C ASN A 415 9.59 -4.97 20.34
N ASN A 416 10.75 -4.63 19.77
CA ASN A 416 11.70 -3.70 20.35
C ASN A 416 11.71 -2.39 19.56
N ARG A 417 11.49 -1.29 20.27
CA ARG A 417 11.41 0.05 19.67
C ARG A 417 12.72 0.48 19.00
N ALA A 418 13.88 0.23 19.61
CA ALA A 418 15.17 0.61 19.06
C ALA A 418 15.50 -0.19 17.78
N ASP A 419 15.22 -1.49 17.78
CA ASP A 419 15.39 -2.34 16.59
C ASP A 419 14.46 -1.89 15.45
N THR A 420 13.21 -1.58 15.77
CA THR A 420 12.21 -1.10 14.79
C THR A 420 12.66 0.23 14.17
N ILE A 421 13.16 1.16 14.98
CA ILE A 421 13.73 2.44 14.48
C ILE A 421 14.92 2.18 13.56
N SER A 422 15.82 1.26 13.92
CA SER A 422 16.96 0.89 13.08
C SER A 422 16.53 0.36 11.71
N GLN A 423 15.49 -0.49 11.65
CA GLN A 423 14.95 -0.94 10.37
C GLN A 423 14.31 0.19 9.57
N ILE A 424 13.53 1.06 10.20
CA ILE A 424 12.89 2.21 9.54
C ILE A 424 13.93 3.16 8.95
N ASN A 425 14.97 3.49 9.73
CA ASN A 425 16.09 4.32 9.28
C ASN A 425 16.84 3.67 8.11
N LYS A 426 17.06 2.35 8.16
CA LYS A 426 17.70 1.60 7.08
C LYS A 426 16.87 1.62 5.79
N LEU A 427 15.55 1.42 5.90
CA LEU A 427 14.67 1.28 4.74
C LEU A 427 14.31 2.62 4.10
N TYR A 428 13.91 3.60 4.91
CA TYR A 428 13.33 4.86 4.43
C TYR A 428 14.17 6.09 4.79
N GLY A 429 15.07 5.95 5.76
CA GLY A 429 15.93 7.05 6.21
C GLY A 429 16.96 7.46 5.16
N ALA A 430 17.36 6.62 4.20
CA ALA A 430 18.41 6.99 3.24
C ALA A 430 18.03 8.19 2.34
N GLY A 431 16.81 8.25 1.79
CA GLY A 431 16.34 9.40 0.99
C GLY A 431 16.14 10.67 1.82
N PHE A 432 15.90 10.48 3.11
CA PHE A 432 15.80 11.53 4.10
C PHE A 432 17.18 11.99 4.62
N GLN A 433 18.17 11.12 4.77
CA GLN A 433 19.47 11.45 5.36
C GLN A 433 20.51 11.82 4.28
N LYS A 434 20.51 11.16 3.10
CA LYS A 434 21.40 11.47 1.94
C LYS A 434 21.15 12.85 1.30
N SER A 435 20.26 13.63 1.88
CA SER A 435 20.21 15.07 1.65
C SER A 435 21.31 15.86 2.39
N GLY A 436 22.06 15.24 3.31
CA GLY A 436 23.37 15.68 3.82
C GLY A 436 24.41 14.55 3.66
N GLY A 437 25.70 14.91 3.60
CA GLY A 437 26.84 14.09 3.16
C GLY A 437 26.93 12.58 3.50
N LEU A 438 27.66 11.86 2.63
CA LEU A 438 28.22 10.52 2.93
C LEU A 438 29.05 10.57 4.22
N GLY A 439 28.62 9.83 5.24
CA GLY A 439 29.38 9.72 6.48
C GLY A 439 29.03 8.49 7.30
N SER A 440 29.30 7.27 6.79
CA SER A 440 29.69 6.13 7.63
C SER A 440 30.28 4.99 6.80
N THR A 441 31.61 4.88 6.86
CA THR A 441 32.45 3.67 6.83
C THR A 441 31.90 2.39 6.19
N ILE A 442 32.23 2.14 4.91
CA ILE A 442 32.36 0.79 4.36
C ILE A 442 33.85 0.46 4.28
N HIS A 443 34.28 -0.54 5.05
CA HIS A 443 35.60 -1.14 4.91
C HIS A 443 35.77 -1.70 3.49
N ARG A 444 36.64 -1.05 2.70
CA ARG A 444 37.19 -1.59 1.45
C ARG A 444 37.90 -2.92 1.75
N ARG A 445 37.31 -4.04 1.34
CA ARG A 445 38.03 -5.30 1.14
C ARG A 445 38.36 -5.39 -0.34
N GLY A 446 39.65 -5.52 -0.63
CA GLY A 446 40.26 -5.24 -1.93
C GLY A 446 39.72 -6.06 -3.10
N ASP A 447 39.66 -5.38 -4.23
CA ASP A 447 39.55 -5.93 -5.57
C ASP A 447 40.66 -6.96 -5.84
N THR A 448 40.28 -8.09 -6.42
CA THR A 448 41.14 -8.79 -7.38
C THR A 448 40.34 -9.04 -8.65
N ASN A 449 40.95 -8.60 -9.74
CA ASN A 449 40.50 -8.68 -11.13
C ASN A 449 39.93 -10.04 -11.53
N ASN A 450 38.87 -10.05 -12.32
CA ASN A 450 38.92 -10.82 -13.56
C ASN A 450 37.96 -10.31 -14.63
N THR A 451 38.51 -10.13 -15.82
CA THR A 451 37.85 -9.87 -17.09
C THR A 451 37.04 -11.08 -17.55
N ASN A 452 35.89 -10.86 -18.19
CA ASN A 452 35.60 -11.38 -19.53
C ASN A 452 34.27 -10.85 -20.08
N GLU A 453 34.33 -10.47 -21.35
CA GLU A 453 33.25 -10.03 -22.22
C GLU A 453 32.27 -11.18 -22.52
N GLU A 454 30.99 -10.87 -22.75
CA GLU A 454 30.25 -11.38 -23.92
C GLU A 454 28.98 -10.57 -24.21
N LYS A 455 28.65 -10.48 -25.52
CA LYS A 455 27.73 -9.55 -26.19
C LYS A 455 26.37 -10.18 -26.50
N ASN A 456 25.29 -9.39 -26.41
CA ASN A 456 24.21 -9.23 -27.44
C ASN A 456 23.10 -8.30 -26.88
N VAL A 457 22.93 -7.05 -27.34
CA VAL A 457 22.21 -6.57 -28.55
C VAL A 457 20.70 -6.83 -28.51
N TYR A 458 19.92 -5.79 -28.13
CA TYR A 458 18.91 -5.13 -28.98
C TYR A 458 18.65 -3.71 -28.42
N ALA A 459 18.72 -2.72 -29.32
CA ALA A 459 18.56 -1.30 -29.05
C ALA A 459 17.37 -0.75 -29.85
N ALA A 460 16.69 0.26 -29.30
CA ALA A 460 16.19 1.40 -30.07
C ALA A 460 16.01 2.61 -29.13
N ASN A 461 16.93 3.57 -29.26
CA ASN A 461 16.92 4.91 -28.68
C ASN A 461 16.69 5.90 -29.82
N PRO A 462 16.01 7.05 -29.63
CA PRO A 462 16.32 8.26 -30.37
C PRO A 462 17.29 9.13 -29.57
N ALA A 463 18.17 9.81 -30.29
CA ALA A 463 19.40 10.40 -29.81
C ALA A 463 19.22 11.77 -29.14
N THR A 464 20.05 12.04 -28.13
CA THR A 464 20.47 13.40 -27.77
C THR A 464 21.99 13.44 -27.75
N THR A 465 22.54 14.31 -28.60
CA THR A 465 23.97 14.53 -28.82
C THR A 465 24.64 15.07 -27.56
N THR A 466 25.52 14.29 -26.93
CA THR A 466 26.35 14.75 -25.80
C THR A 466 27.71 15.20 -26.33
N THR A 467 27.94 16.51 -26.37
CA THR A 467 29.29 17.07 -26.44
C THR A 467 30.00 16.86 -25.11
N THR A 468 31.02 16.02 -25.10
CA THR A 468 31.95 15.84 -23.98
C THR A 468 32.85 17.07 -23.84
N THR A 469 32.65 17.83 -22.77
CA THR A 469 33.72 18.63 -22.15
C THR A 469 34.02 18.04 -20.79
N SER A 470 35.25 17.55 -20.65
CA SER A 470 35.87 17.18 -19.38
C SER A 470 35.95 18.40 -18.47
N ALA A 471 35.10 18.44 -17.44
CA ALA A 471 35.21 19.34 -16.31
C ALA A 471 35.07 18.50 -15.03
N ASP A 472 36.18 18.48 -14.29
CA ASP A 472 36.41 18.14 -12.89
C ASP A 472 35.31 17.45 -12.07
N ASN A 473 35.68 16.29 -11.51
CA ASN A 473 34.92 15.47 -10.56
C ASN A 473 34.74 16.10 -9.15
N ASP A 474 34.83 17.43 -9.01
CA ASP A 474 34.73 18.10 -7.70
C ASP A 474 33.31 18.63 -7.39
N ASP A 475 32.37 18.62 -8.34
CA ASP A 475 31.08 19.30 -8.18
C ASP A 475 29.94 18.41 -7.64
N ALA A 476 30.14 17.09 -7.56
CA ALA A 476 29.12 16.16 -7.04
C ALA A 476 28.83 16.32 -5.54
N ASN A 477 29.68 17.06 -4.82
CA ASN A 477 29.65 17.22 -3.35
C ASN A 477 29.30 18.63 -2.86
N ALA A 478 28.98 19.59 -3.74
CA ALA A 478 28.40 20.85 -3.28
C ALA A 478 27.00 20.57 -2.70
N GLU A 479 26.91 20.50 -1.36
CA GLU A 479 25.63 20.55 -0.67
C GLU A 479 24.88 21.80 -1.15
N ALA A 480 23.59 21.64 -1.47
CA ALA A 480 22.78 22.75 -1.95
C ALA A 480 22.87 23.91 -0.95
N HIS A 481 23.44 25.03 -1.36
CA HIS A 481 23.64 26.20 -0.51
C HIS A 481 22.35 26.53 0.25
N GLY A 482 22.44 26.75 1.56
CA GLY A 482 21.28 27.04 2.41
C GLY A 482 20.45 25.83 2.83
N PHE A 483 20.85 24.59 2.50
CA PHE A 483 20.16 23.38 2.99
C PHE A 483 20.27 23.24 4.51
N GLU A 484 21.47 23.44 5.05
CA GLU A 484 21.74 23.33 6.48
C GLU A 484 21.76 24.68 7.19
N ILE A 485 21.29 24.70 8.43
CA ILE A 485 21.34 25.82 9.36
C ILE A 485 21.64 25.28 10.76
N GLN A 486 22.84 25.59 11.27
CA GLN A 486 23.25 25.20 12.63
C GLN A 486 23.09 23.70 12.92
N GLY A 487 23.43 22.84 11.94
CA GLY A 487 23.31 21.38 12.05
C GLY A 487 21.89 20.83 11.82
N ARG A 488 20.93 21.69 11.45
CA ARG A 488 19.56 21.30 11.08
C ARG A 488 19.34 21.45 9.58
N GLN A 489 18.43 20.69 9.03
CA GLN A 489 18.12 20.64 7.61
C GLN A 489 16.79 21.33 7.30
N ARG A 490 16.79 22.30 6.38
CA ARG A 490 15.55 22.94 5.89
C ARG A 490 14.79 22.00 4.98
N ARG A 491 13.54 21.70 5.35
CA ARG A 491 12.64 20.82 4.60
C ARG A 491 11.43 21.57 4.12
N TYR A 492 11.27 21.63 2.80
CA TYR A 492 10.13 22.21 2.12
C TYR A 492 9.16 21.14 1.67
N SER A 493 7.87 21.44 1.80
CA SER A 493 6.76 20.62 1.29
C SER A 493 5.66 21.49 0.71
N ALA A 494 4.86 20.92 -0.19
CA ALA A 494 3.55 21.44 -0.54
C ALA A 494 2.50 20.64 0.22
N ASP A 495 1.64 21.36 0.92
CA ASP A 495 0.56 20.82 1.72
C ASP A 495 -0.75 21.05 0.96
N LEU A 496 -1.48 19.97 0.72
CA LEU A 496 -2.68 19.96 -0.11
C LEU A 496 -3.89 19.67 0.77
N ILE A 497 -4.94 20.45 0.57
CA ILE A 497 -6.27 20.21 1.11
C ILE A 497 -7.19 20.09 -0.11
N SER A 498 -8.00 19.03 -0.18
CA SER A 498 -8.94 18.86 -1.28
C SER A 498 -10.20 18.12 -0.84
N ASN A 499 -11.29 18.32 -1.58
CA ASN A 499 -12.56 17.62 -1.34
C ASN A 499 -12.54 16.27 -2.05
N LYS A 500 -12.66 15.17 -1.29
CA LYS A 500 -12.62 13.80 -1.81
C LYS A 500 -13.72 13.51 -2.83
N HIS A 501 -14.83 14.25 -2.76
CA HIS A 501 -16.00 14.10 -3.61
C HIS A 501 -16.23 15.33 -4.51
N ALA A 502 -15.17 16.07 -4.83
CA ALA A 502 -15.25 17.23 -5.74
C ALA A 502 -15.84 16.86 -7.11
N LEU A 503 -15.55 15.63 -7.59
CA LEU A 503 -16.11 15.11 -8.82
C LEU A 503 -17.22 14.11 -8.54
N VAL A 504 -18.31 14.26 -9.29
CA VAL A 504 -19.45 13.33 -9.24
C VAL A 504 -19.05 11.94 -9.75
N ASP A 505 -18.14 11.87 -10.72
CA ASP A 505 -17.76 10.65 -11.42
C ASP A 505 -16.43 10.03 -10.96
N GLY A 506 -16.04 10.26 -9.70
CA GLY A 506 -15.09 9.42 -8.99
C GLY A 506 -13.70 10.03 -8.78
N SER A 507 -12.69 9.15 -8.75
CA SER A 507 -11.34 9.47 -8.32
C SER A 507 -10.58 10.40 -9.28
N TYR A 508 -9.69 11.23 -8.73
CA TYR A 508 -8.85 12.14 -9.51
C TYR A 508 -7.46 12.30 -8.90
N ALA A 509 -6.54 12.85 -9.70
CA ALA A 509 -5.18 13.15 -9.29
C ALA A 509 -4.86 14.64 -9.45
N ILE A 510 -4.07 15.16 -8.52
CA ILE A 510 -3.44 16.48 -8.58
C ILE A 510 -1.94 16.29 -8.73
N TYR A 511 -1.40 16.80 -9.84
CA TYR A 511 0.01 16.76 -10.18
C TYR A 511 0.66 18.09 -9.84
N LEU A 512 1.76 18.05 -9.08
CA LEU A 512 2.50 19.24 -8.66
C LEU A 512 3.87 19.27 -9.34
N PHE A 513 4.23 20.40 -9.94
CA PHE A 513 5.46 20.58 -10.71
C PHE A 513 6.31 21.73 -10.15
N VAL A 514 7.63 21.57 -10.20
CA VAL A 514 8.61 22.63 -9.87
C VAL A 514 9.46 22.90 -11.11
N GLY A 515 9.02 23.88 -11.91
CA GLY A 515 9.55 24.22 -13.23
C GLY A 515 8.56 23.89 -14.36
N ASP A 516 9.00 24.09 -15.60
CA ASP A 516 8.18 23.87 -16.81
C ASP A 516 7.75 22.40 -16.98
N PHE A 517 6.61 22.19 -17.62
CA PHE A 517 6.05 20.87 -17.96
C PHE A 517 5.17 21.00 -19.20
N ASP A 518 4.89 19.90 -19.90
CA ASP A 518 4.00 19.91 -21.05
C ASP A 518 2.53 20.04 -20.63
N LYS A 519 2.00 21.26 -20.67
CA LYS A 519 0.62 21.58 -20.27
C LYS A 519 -0.43 20.91 -21.15
N GLU A 520 -0.08 20.52 -22.36
CA GLU A 520 -1.01 19.98 -23.36
C GLU A 520 -1.04 18.44 -23.37
N ASN A 521 -0.22 17.78 -22.53
CA ASN A 521 -0.13 16.32 -22.45
C ASN A 521 -0.41 15.75 -21.05
N PRO A 522 -1.70 15.67 -20.65
CA PRO A 522 -2.12 15.16 -19.34
C PRO A 522 -1.63 13.74 -19.04
N ARG A 523 -1.59 12.89 -20.09
CA ARG A 523 -1.14 11.51 -20.01
C ARG A 523 0.35 11.40 -19.64
N GLY A 524 1.14 12.40 -20.00
CA GLY A 524 2.58 12.47 -19.70
C GLY A 524 2.90 13.03 -18.31
N TRP A 525 1.97 13.74 -17.66
CA TRP A 525 2.24 14.49 -16.43
C TRP A 525 2.86 13.67 -15.30
N ALA A 526 2.40 12.43 -15.12
CA ALA A 526 2.89 11.55 -14.06
C ALA A 526 4.37 11.12 -14.25
N LEU A 527 4.96 11.35 -15.42
CA LEU A 527 6.34 11.01 -15.76
C LEU A 527 7.21 12.25 -16.05
N GLU A 528 6.64 13.46 -15.93
CA GLU A 528 7.34 14.71 -16.23
C GLU A 528 8.62 14.90 -15.41
N GLY A 529 9.64 15.48 -16.04
CA GLY A 529 10.95 15.70 -15.40
C GLY A 529 10.82 16.54 -14.12
N ASN A 530 10.01 17.59 -14.19
CA ASN A 530 9.77 18.56 -13.11
C ASN A 530 8.59 18.19 -12.19
N LEU A 531 8.00 16.99 -12.31
CA LEU A 531 6.99 16.52 -11.37
C LEU A 531 7.61 16.36 -9.97
N ALA A 532 7.10 17.11 -9.00
CA ALA A 532 7.49 17.02 -7.59
C ALA A 532 6.75 15.90 -6.85
N GLY A 533 5.50 15.64 -7.24
CA GLY A 533 4.71 14.53 -6.71
C GLY A 533 3.26 14.57 -7.16
N THR A 534 2.51 13.54 -6.78
CA THR A 534 1.09 13.40 -7.08
C THR A 534 0.29 13.19 -5.79
N HIS A 535 -0.83 13.89 -5.66
CA HIS A 535 -1.85 13.61 -4.65
C HIS A 535 -3.08 13.01 -5.34
N VAL A 536 -3.74 12.05 -4.71
CA VAL A 536 -4.88 11.35 -5.28
C VAL A 536 -6.04 11.42 -4.30
N ALA A 537 -7.22 11.74 -4.81
CA ALA A 537 -8.48 11.50 -4.12
C ALA A 537 -9.06 10.18 -4.63
N PHE A 538 -8.97 9.10 -3.84
CA PHE A 538 -9.47 7.79 -4.22
C PHE A 538 -10.89 7.60 -3.68
N SER A 539 -11.88 7.63 -4.56
CA SER A 539 -13.29 7.61 -4.19
C SER A 539 -14.05 6.48 -4.91
N ARG A 540 -15.30 6.29 -4.49
CA ARG A 540 -16.24 5.39 -5.17
C ARG A 540 -16.66 5.98 -6.52
N MET A 541 -17.14 5.13 -7.43
CA MET A 541 -17.84 5.62 -8.61
C MET A 541 -19.17 6.26 -8.21
N GLY A 542 -19.50 7.40 -8.80
CA GLY A 542 -20.81 8.03 -8.60
C GLY A 542 -21.91 7.25 -9.30
N ASN A 543 -23.08 7.13 -8.66
CA ASN A 543 -24.27 6.52 -9.26
C ASN A 543 -24.83 7.43 -10.37
N ASN A 544 -24.26 7.38 -11.58
CA ASN A 544 -24.89 7.92 -12.79
C ASN A 544 -25.88 6.92 -13.38
N GLU A 545 -26.89 6.52 -12.60
CA GLU A 545 -28.11 5.95 -13.18
C GLU A 545 -28.99 7.09 -13.70
N THR A 546 -28.60 7.72 -14.81
CA THR A 546 -29.52 8.35 -15.78
C THR A 546 -28.77 8.66 -17.07
N ASN A 547 -28.59 7.63 -17.91
CA ASN A 547 -28.45 7.86 -19.35
C ASN A 547 -29.80 8.37 -19.88
N GLY A 548 -29.94 9.69 -19.94
CA GLY A 548 -31.09 10.36 -20.53
C GLY A 548 -30.91 11.87 -20.43
N SER A 549 -30.56 12.49 -21.56
CA SER A 549 -30.58 13.93 -21.81
C SER A 549 -31.48 14.71 -20.84
N GLY A 550 -30.86 15.38 -19.88
CA GLY A 550 -31.56 16.18 -18.89
C GLY A 550 -30.58 16.94 -18.02
N SER A 551 -30.52 18.25 -18.23
CA SER A 551 -30.17 19.20 -17.17
C SER A 551 -31.08 18.89 -15.97
N GLY A 552 -30.53 18.17 -15.00
CA GLY A 552 -31.28 17.65 -13.86
C GLY A 552 -30.36 17.58 -12.66
N SER A 553 -30.48 18.58 -11.80
CA SER A 553 -29.98 18.56 -10.44
C SER A 553 -30.46 17.29 -9.73
N GLY A 554 -29.57 16.30 -9.61
CA GLY A 554 -29.78 15.16 -8.74
C GLY A 554 -29.70 15.61 -7.29
N SER A 555 -30.86 15.64 -6.63
CA SER A 555 -31.10 15.82 -5.18
C SER A 555 -29.86 15.47 -4.32
N GLY A 556 -29.22 16.40 -3.61
CA GLY A 556 -29.86 17.49 -2.89
C GLY A 556 -30.70 16.99 -1.73
N ASN A 557 -30.26 15.94 -1.01
CA ASN A 557 -30.75 15.70 0.35
C ASN A 557 -30.22 16.83 1.23
N GLY A 558 -31.07 17.85 1.39
CA GLY A 558 -30.81 19.06 2.15
C GLY A 558 -30.71 18.82 3.65
N ASP A 559 -29.55 18.30 4.08
CA ASP A 559 -29.06 18.41 5.46
C ASP A 559 -27.57 18.80 5.39
N GLY A 560 -27.25 20.07 5.69
CA GLY A 560 -25.92 20.68 5.80
C GLY A 560 -24.69 19.82 5.49
N HIS A 561 -24.45 19.51 4.21
CA HIS A 561 -23.32 18.69 3.76
C HIS A 561 -21.99 19.41 4.01
N SER A 562 -21.29 19.06 5.09
CA SER A 562 -19.85 19.26 5.16
C SER A 562 -19.19 18.33 4.13
N ALA A 563 -18.46 18.93 3.18
CA ALA A 563 -17.58 18.21 2.27
C ALA A 563 -16.62 17.31 3.05
N VAL A 564 -16.32 16.12 2.51
CA VAL A 564 -15.26 15.27 3.06
C VAL A 564 -13.94 15.85 2.58
N VAL A 565 -13.32 16.64 3.45
CA VAL A 565 -12.05 17.32 3.17
C VAL A 565 -10.89 16.42 3.60
N THR A 566 -9.91 16.29 2.73
CA THR A 566 -8.74 15.43 2.89
C THR A 566 -7.46 16.24 2.86
N GLY A 567 -6.43 15.74 3.55
CA GLY A 567 -5.10 16.32 3.61
C GLY A 567 -4.06 15.43 2.93
N GLY A 568 -3.04 16.05 2.35
CA GLY A 568 -1.86 15.36 1.84
C GLY A 568 -0.63 16.25 1.80
N ARG A 569 0.55 15.65 1.74
CA ARG A 569 1.82 16.39 1.65
C ARG A 569 2.70 15.85 0.51
N ILE A 570 3.28 16.76 -0.26
CA ILE A 570 4.30 16.46 -1.27
C ILE A 570 5.61 17.11 -0.85
N PRO A 571 6.61 16.34 -0.38
CA PRO A 571 7.96 16.85 -0.15
C PRO A 571 8.56 17.49 -1.41
N LEU A 572 9.06 18.72 -1.27
CA LEU A 572 9.68 19.50 -2.36
C LEU A 572 11.21 19.58 -2.26
N THR A 573 11.76 19.18 -1.12
CA THR A 573 13.18 19.42 -0.80
C THR A 573 14.11 18.82 -1.84
N ASN A 574 13.88 17.58 -2.30
CA ASN A 574 14.81 16.90 -3.19
C ASN A 574 14.82 17.51 -4.59
N ILE A 575 13.64 17.87 -5.13
CA ILE A 575 13.57 18.59 -6.41
C ILE A 575 14.18 20.00 -6.30
N LEU A 576 13.99 20.71 -5.18
CA LEU A 576 14.60 22.03 -4.97
C LEU A 576 16.12 21.96 -4.85
N ARG A 577 16.67 20.93 -4.20
CA ARG A 577 18.13 20.68 -4.16
C ARG A 577 18.69 20.49 -5.57
N GLU A 578 17.99 19.76 -6.42
CA GLU A 578 18.38 19.59 -7.81
C GLU A 578 18.33 20.92 -8.57
N LYS A 579 17.31 21.76 -8.33
CA LYS A 579 17.26 23.12 -8.90
C LYS A 579 18.45 23.99 -8.47
N VAL A 580 18.92 23.86 -7.23
CA VAL A 580 20.15 24.53 -6.78
C VAL A 580 21.37 24.00 -7.52
N ARG A 581 21.52 22.66 -7.60
CA ARG A 581 22.65 22.04 -8.30
C ARG A 581 22.71 22.40 -9.78
N ARG A 582 21.57 22.60 -10.44
CA ARG A 582 21.48 23.02 -11.84
C ARG A 582 21.60 24.54 -12.04
N GLY A 583 21.73 25.32 -10.96
CA GLY A 583 21.80 26.78 -11.01
C GLY A 583 20.47 27.47 -11.37
N GLU A 584 19.35 26.74 -11.33
CA GLU A 584 17.99 27.28 -11.56
C GLU A 584 17.46 28.01 -10.31
N LEU A 585 17.87 27.56 -9.11
CA LEU A 585 17.55 28.15 -7.81
C LEU A 585 18.85 28.60 -7.13
N GLU A 586 18.89 29.82 -6.60
CA GLU A 586 20.09 30.38 -5.95
C GLU A 586 20.50 29.60 -4.69
N SER A 587 19.55 29.30 -3.82
CA SER A 587 19.78 28.59 -2.57
C SER A 587 18.48 28.02 -1.98
N LEU A 588 18.61 27.16 -0.98
CA LEU A 588 17.52 26.69 -0.13
C LEU A 588 17.23 27.61 1.06
N GLU A 589 17.69 28.86 1.02
CA GLU A 589 17.22 29.84 1.98
C GLU A 589 15.76 30.21 1.73
N GLU A 590 15.05 30.55 2.80
CA GLU A 590 13.60 30.81 2.77
C GLU A 590 13.20 31.83 1.70
N GLU A 591 13.93 32.95 1.61
CA GLU A 591 13.64 34.01 0.63
C GLU A 591 13.88 33.56 -0.82
N SER A 592 14.97 32.84 -1.08
CA SER A 592 15.31 32.30 -2.40
C SER A 592 14.25 31.29 -2.87
N VAL A 593 13.85 30.37 -1.99
CA VAL A 593 12.81 29.38 -2.28
C VAL A 593 11.45 30.04 -2.51
N GLU A 594 11.07 31.02 -1.67
CA GLU A 594 9.81 31.76 -1.86
C GLU A 594 9.80 32.47 -3.22
N ARG A 595 10.86 33.22 -3.54
CA ARG A 595 10.97 33.96 -4.80
C ARG A 595 10.88 33.03 -6.01
N TYR A 596 11.58 31.90 -5.98
CA TYR A 596 11.61 30.93 -7.07
C TYR A 596 10.26 30.22 -7.26
N LEU A 597 9.66 29.70 -6.18
CA LEU A 597 8.43 28.92 -6.26
C LEU A 597 7.20 29.76 -6.65
N ARG A 598 7.19 31.07 -6.38
CA ARG A 598 6.12 31.97 -6.87
C ARG A 598 5.93 31.90 -8.38
N GLY A 599 7.04 31.78 -9.13
CA GLY A 599 7.03 31.67 -10.58
C GLY A 599 7.03 30.23 -11.12
N ASN A 600 7.57 29.28 -10.37
CA ASN A 600 7.90 27.94 -10.88
C ASN A 600 7.13 26.78 -10.24
N LEU A 601 6.37 27.02 -9.17
CA LEU A 601 5.46 25.99 -8.64
C LEU A 601 4.21 25.96 -9.49
N HIS A 602 3.82 24.83 -10.05
CA HIS A 602 2.58 24.67 -10.83
C HIS A 602 1.81 23.43 -10.40
N TRP A 603 0.49 23.43 -10.62
CA TRP A 603 -0.34 22.25 -10.41
C TRP A 603 -1.40 22.10 -11.50
N ARG A 604 -1.77 20.85 -11.76
CA ARG A 604 -2.88 20.46 -12.65
C ARG A 604 -3.64 19.31 -12.03
N ALA A 605 -4.91 19.17 -12.37
CA ALA A 605 -5.72 18.03 -12.00
C ALA A 605 -6.17 17.27 -13.24
N ALA A 606 -6.28 15.95 -13.14
CA ALA A 606 -6.89 15.11 -14.16
C ALA A 606 -7.61 13.91 -13.54
N LYS A 607 -8.62 13.41 -14.25
CA LYS A 607 -9.21 12.10 -14.00
C LYS A 607 -8.21 11.00 -14.38
N PHE A 608 -8.48 9.77 -13.98
CA PHE A 608 -7.58 8.67 -14.28
C PHE A 608 -7.60 8.20 -15.74
N ASP A 609 -8.57 8.63 -16.53
CA ASP A 609 -8.59 8.49 -17.99
C ASP A 609 -7.78 9.59 -18.72
N ASP A 610 -7.00 10.36 -17.95
CA ASP A 610 -6.18 11.49 -18.38
C ASP A 610 -6.97 12.73 -18.83
N THR A 611 -8.30 12.77 -18.62
CA THR A 611 -9.10 13.97 -18.87
C THR A 611 -8.70 15.08 -17.89
N PRO A 612 -8.23 16.26 -18.37
CA PRO A 612 -7.92 17.40 -17.50
C PRO A 612 -9.15 17.89 -16.72
N ILE A 613 -8.93 18.30 -15.49
CA ILE A 613 -9.95 18.91 -14.64
C ILE A 613 -9.59 20.39 -14.44
N PRO A 614 -10.49 21.32 -14.80
CA PRO A 614 -10.38 22.71 -14.42
C PRO A 614 -10.34 22.85 -12.88
N LEU A 615 -9.39 23.62 -12.34
CA LEU A 615 -9.19 23.73 -10.88
C LEU A 615 -10.39 24.38 -10.16
N GLU A 616 -11.23 25.12 -10.88
CA GLU A 616 -12.51 25.66 -10.40
C GLU A 616 -13.51 24.58 -9.99
N ASP A 617 -13.41 23.39 -10.61
CA ASP A 617 -14.30 22.26 -10.33
C ASP A 617 -13.85 21.52 -9.05
N ILE A 618 -12.69 21.89 -8.49
CA ILE A 618 -12.19 21.44 -7.18
C ILE A 618 -12.17 22.66 -6.25
N SER A 619 -13.35 23.19 -5.94
CA SER A 619 -13.52 24.50 -5.28
C SER A 619 -12.81 24.64 -3.92
N ASP A 620 -12.61 23.53 -3.22
CA ASP A 620 -11.99 23.50 -1.89
C ASP A 620 -10.48 23.18 -1.96
N LEU A 621 -9.90 23.12 -3.16
CA LEU A 621 -8.46 22.90 -3.34
C LEU A 621 -7.68 24.06 -2.72
N SER A 622 -6.82 23.74 -1.77
CA SER A 622 -5.86 24.68 -1.20
C SER A 622 -4.48 24.05 -1.16
N ILE A 623 -3.51 24.70 -1.80
CA ILE A 623 -2.11 24.32 -1.78
C ILE A 623 -1.32 25.40 -1.04
N ILE A 624 -0.63 25.00 0.03
CA ILE A 624 0.21 25.86 0.84
C ILE A 624 1.61 25.26 0.88
N VAL A 625 2.64 26.04 0.56
CA VAL A 625 4.01 25.60 0.80
C VAL A 625 4.36 25.80 2.26
N SER A 626 5.00 24.81 2.87
CA SER A 626 5.51 24.87 4.24
C SER A 626 6.99 24.54 4.30
N MET A 627 7.62 24.98 5.38
CA MET A 627 9.01 24.68 5.71
C MET A 627 9.09 24.25 7.18
N ALA A 628 9.94 23.28 7.47
CA ALA A 628 10.35 22.96 8.83
C ALA A 628 11.86 22.67 8.87
N GLU A 629 12.46 22.83 10.05
CA GLU A 629 13.85 22.48 10.29
C GLU A 629 13.91 21.10 10.97
N VAL A 630 14.75 20.21 10.45
CA VAL A 630 14.90 18.86 10.96
C VAL A 630 16.29 18.66 11.52
N THR A 631 16.38 18.22 12.76
CA THR A 631 17.64 17.79 13.36
C THR A 631 17.84 16.30 13.03
N PRO A 632 18.81 15.93 12.18
CA PRO A 632 19.11 14.53 11.90
C PRO A 632 19.67 13.84 13.15
N THR A 633 19.58 12.51 13.18
CA THR A 633 20.21 11.71 14.24
C THR A 633 21.57 11.17 13.77
N SER A 634 22.51 11.03 14.71
CA SER A 634 23.79 10.33 14.50
C SER A 634 23.72 8.83 14.83
N HIS A 635 22.60 8.32 15.33
CA HIS A 635 22.44 6.95 15.78
C HIS A 635 21.35 6.22 14.99
N GLU A 636 21.65 4.99 14.56
CA GLU A 636 20.74 4.19 13.75
C GLU A 636 19.42 3.86 14.46
N ASN A 637 19.39 3.88 15.80
CA ASN A 637 18.23 3.52 16.62
C ASN A 637 17.47 4.73 17.20
N GLU A 638 17.76 5.93 16.70
CA GLU A 638 17.08 7.16 17.08
C GLU A 638 16.29 7.74 15.89
N LEU A 639 15.30 8.57 16.19
CA LEU A 639 14.50 9.25 15.18
C LEU A 639 14.85 10.75 15.18
N PRO A 640 14.87 11.42 14.03
CA PRO A 640 15.13 12.85 13.97
C PRO A 640 13.99 13.64 14.62
N THR A 641 14.28 14.90 14.97
CA THR A 641 13.28 15.83 15.50
C THR A 641 13.00 16.94 14.49
N ARG A 642 11.79 17.50 14.52
CA ARG A 642 11.35 18.59 13.66
C ARG A 642 10.93 19.78 14.51
N GLU A 643 11.28 20.98 14.08
CA GLU A 643 10.92 22.24 14.72
C GLU A 643 10.78 23.36 13.69
N ASN A 644 10.47 24.58 14.17
CA ASN A 644 10.39 25.80 13.35
C ASN A 644 9.49 25.67 12.11
N PHE A 645 8.34 24.99 12.26
CA PHE A 645 7.35 24.89 11.19
C PHE A 645 6.83 26.28 10.80
N LYS A 646 6.82 26.58 9.50
CA LYS A 646 6.32 27.83 8.93
C LYS A 646 5.48 27.56 7.70
N LYS A 647 4.35 28.27 7.60
CA LYS A 647 3.56 28.36 6.36
C LYS A 647 4.11 29.48 5.50
N LEU A 648 4.50 29.17 4.27
CA LEU A 648 4.97 30.10 3.27
C LEU A 648 3.84 30.44 2.28
N ALA A 649 2.68 30.81 2.83
CA ALA A 649 1.41 31.03 2.11
C ALA A 649 1.56 31.98 0.90
N ARG A 650 2.46 32.96 1.04
CA ARG A 650 2.86 33.91 0.02
C ARG A 650 3.22 33.28 -1.34
N ILE A 651 3.72 32.05 -1.37
CA ILE A 651 4.10 31.35 -2.61
C ILE A 651 2.89 31.05 -3.51
N THR A 652 1.77 30.68 -2.91
CA THR A 652 0.55 30.27 -3.61
C THR A 652 -0.57 31.29 -3.50
N GLN A 653 -0.38 32.35 -2.71
CA GLN A 653 -1.40 33.35 -2.41
C GLN A 653 -2.02 33.96 -3.66
N GLY A 654 -3.36 33.94 -3.72
CA GLY A 654 -4.14 34.53 -4.81
C GLY A 654 -4.07 33.77 -6.14
N ARG A 655 -3.44 32.60 -6.18
CA ARG A 655 -3.44 31.69 -7.32
C ARG A 655 -4.61 30.71 -7.19
N LYS A 656 -5.19 30.29 -8.32
CA LYS A 656 -6.31 29.35 -8.34
C LYS A 656 -5.92 28.00 -7.72
N GLY A 657 -6.64 27.55 -6.69
CA GLY A 657 -6.29 26.36 -5.90
C GLY A 657 -5.13 26.57 -4.90
N GLY A 658 -4.65 27.81 -4.76
CA GLY A 658 -3.74 28.24 -3.69
C GLY A 658 -4.51 28.82 -2.51
N CYS A 659 -3.80 29.34 -1.51
CA CYS A 659 -4.38 29.90 -0.29
C CYS A 659 -4.71 31.40 -0.33
#